data_AF-A0A350X7D4-F1
#
_entry.id   AF-A0A350X7D4-F1
#
_cell.length_a   1.000
_cell.length_b   1.000
_cell.length_c   1.000
_cell.angle_alpha   90.00
_cell.angle_beta   90.00
_cell.angle_gamma   90.00
#
_symmetry.space_group_name_H-M   'P 1'
#
loop_
_entity.id
_entity.type
_entity.pdbx_description
1 polymer ?
#
loop_
_entity_poly.entity_id
_entity_poly.type
_entity_poly.pdbx_seq_one_letter_code
_entity_poly.pdbx_strand_id
1 'polypeptide(L)'
;MTPKFYPIGEGYRIVLAKAPVRHPAKYQEVQAIARDENQAIIFQERVELENLKQELEVQRAQFEFERTQLKRNFYNSIIQSKNLQLLASQLANNPGDVAIILQIVEEQQIFNRNDQIWLLKALLENDALEEWRLSEASQLLLQKLTQLSEQEEVWISLDNDSDARERQLVWQNTLLGSRDALVVGINQYPFLKGTPTSKAQHLSVPASDAEAIAQCLEKYGEFRVRRLPATIQDDSLRVATEGLLKTDALEDAIIQLFNPVGQKIPETALLYFCGHGLSKNRGGVTEDFLATSDTHPQRNQWGVSLWWLREILRRSPVRQQIIWLDCPHSGELLNFFEVDIEDDKKPDRCFIIATSDLSKALLQGLDPKWQPNKQVTSQTLVDFIRQALKKAPQHPICFSSGNPIILTTEQPIISPITNELPLEKSITYELWLNVSKNIVSVGGELEVIVYQNLTNADKNNAYLLEITQEEAKGSELNIMLTAPGFQFDGANTASLPIDPNTAQTAQTACFRLTALRFGTATITAELYRGNTFETNLETQVEVAGVDLPPKPIKTQPRPVPQPDFILRVQTVWNETNSACKFQYQIRSFRLPSLFPGEINYHSELLSSSWIEQMRGLLGTTLENISDALPEDGRSHLTSLGQYLFQHLFPTELQSDFRNLIPRDRTFTLLILADQDASLPWELLHDGQRFLSDRFIIGRWFWELNNTRPHEFPVGAINVAHYNNVEQPELWTALLEPPGAPPPLPLPDGVLGNLESTEAMRGLHLIRYSQSADAANRRNAPITLDDTNNAQDIERQMRPAKLNLRRNRPLVSLGYVRRDRPELTTLEQTWASAFIRAGCSAFTGSLWAVDPAVEAAFISGFYNRLWTGDSLGEAFEASRQLARAVAPDSLDWLAYVLFGDPMARPYRPVEGKGYAVVEPIGREIDDPLPPGVPVRFRLSLRRTPPVWHEERVIEVAENLTFENLQAHVKTFGLQVTPDSPIAMSLAPTGNYLGWFTLVAPPEIAGNSALVQVFLMDGIQPIHSLMFSLNIENEGS
;
A
#
# COMPACT_ATOMS: atom_id res chain seq x y z
N MET A 1 -48.00 -2.79 -41.27
CA MET A 1 -46.98 -2.05 -42.05
C MET A 1 -46.18 -1.20 -41.08
N THR A 2 -44.86 -1.14 -41.24
CA THR A 2 -43.95 -0.28 -40.46
C THR A 2 -43.51 0.91 -41.29
N PRO A 3 -43.69 2.14 -40.79
CA PRO A 3 -42.87 3.30 -41.16
C PRO A 3 -41.75 3.49 -40.12
N LYS A 4 -40.49 3.59 -40.56
CA LYS A 4 -39.39 4.17 -39.77
C LYS A 4 -39.28 5.65 -40.08
N PHE A 5 -38.96 6.51 -39.12
CA PHE A 5 -38.19 7.73 -39.35
C PHE A 5 -37.25 8.02 -38.16
N TYR A 6 -36.31 8.94 -38.36
CA TYR A 6 -35.03 9.03 -37.66
C TYR A 6 -35.04 9.97 -36.44
N PRO A 7 -34.10 9.83 -35.49
CA PRO A 7 -33.82 10.88 -34.52
C PRO A 7 -33.30 12.15 -35.22
N ILE A 8 -33.73 13.30 -34.72
CA ILE A 8 -33.10 14.60 -34.96
C ILE A 8 -32.48 15.01 -33.63
N GLY A 9 -31.24 15.50 -33.65
CA GLY A 9 -30.54 15.95 -32.45
C GLY A 9 -31.19 17.19 -31.84
N GLU A 10 -31.12 17.25 -30.51
CA GLU A 10 -31.09 18.42 -29.61
C GLU A 10 -31.85 19.72 -30.01
N GLY A 11 -32.70 20.20 -29.08
CA GLY A 11 -33.02 21.63 -28.96
C GLY A 11 -34.49 22.05 -29.05
N TYR A 12 -35.38 21.28 -29.69
CA TYR A 12 -36.74 21.80 -30.00
C TYR A 12 -37.90 20.81 -29.75
N ARG A 13 -38.87 21.22 -28.90
CA ARG A 13 -40.20 20.60 -28.80
C ARG A 13 -41.22 21.38 -29.64
N ILE A 14 -41.81 20.75 -30.65
CA ILE A 14 -42.98 21.30 -31.37
C ILE A 14 -44.26 20.70 -30.78
N VAL A 15 -45.14 21.55 -30.24
CA VAL A 15 -46.43 21.14 -29.67
C VAL A 15 -47.57 21.36 -30.68
N LEU A 16 -48.06 20.28 -31.30
CA LEU A 16 -49.21 20.31 -32.20
C LEU A 16 -50.53 20.15 -31.46
N ALA A 17 -51.11 21.26 -30.99
CA ALA A 17 -52.42 21.27 -30.35
C ALA A 17 -53.58 21.12 -31.37
N LYS A 18 -54.32 20.00 -31.31
CA LYS A 18 -55.52 19.77 -32.13
C LYS A 18 -56.77 20.30 -31.42
N ALA A 19 -57.21 21.50 -31.80
CA ALA A 19 -58.25 22.25 -31.08
C ALA A 19 -59.66 21.60 -31.11
N PRO A 20 -60.35 21.47 -29.97
CA PRO A 20 -61.80 21.30 -29.92
C PRO A 20 -62.51 22.60 -30.32
N VAL A 21 -63.64 22.46 -31.03
CA VAL A 21 -64.39 23.58 -31.61
C VAL A 21 -65.20 24.34 -30.53
N ARG A 22 -65.17 25.69 -30.57
CA ARG A 22 -66.06 26.67 -29.86
C ARG A 22 -65.75 27.17 -28.41
N HIS A 23 -64.51 27.28 -27.94
CA HIS A 23 -64.23 28.05 -26.70
C HIS A 23 -62.98 28.96 -26.76
N PRO A 24 -63.14 30.29 -26.95
CA PRO A 24 -62.00 31.22 -27.05
C PRO A 24 -61.20 31.43 -25.75
N ALA A 25 -61.85 31.41 -24.58
CA ALA A 25 -61.24 31.83 -23.31
C ALA A 25 -59.98 31.02 -22.92
N LYS A 26 -60.03 29.69 -23.09
CA LYS A 26 -58.91 28.79 -22.74
C LYS A 26 -57.64 29.00 -23.57
N TYR A 27 -57.72 29.72 -24.70
CA TYR A 27 -56.55 30.02 -25.52
C TYR A 27 -55.63 31.07 -24.85
N GLN A 28 -56.18 31.96 -24.02
CA GLN A 28 -55.41 32.98 -23.31
C GLN A 28 -54.70 32.40 -22.06
N GLU A 29 -55.33 31.46 -21.34
CA GLU A 29 -54.68 30.73 -20.23
C GLU A 29 -53.44 29.96 -20.73
N VAL A 30 -53.57 29.21 -21.83
CA VAL A 30 -52.44 28.45 -22.41
C VAL A 30 -51.34 29.37 -22.94
N GLN A 31 -51.67 30.56 -23.46
CA GLN A 31 -50.68 31.57 -23.84
C GLN A 31 -50.02 32.29 -22.66
N ALA A 32 -50.62 32.29 -21.46
CA ALA A 32 -49.98 32.79 -20.25
C ALA A 32 -48.99 31.75 -19.69
N ILE A 33 -49.43 30.50 -19.51
CA ILE A 33 -48.58 29.40 -19.03
C ILE A 33 -47.35 29.22 -19.94
N ALA A 34 -47.55 29.18 -21.26
CA ALA A 34 -46.46 29.07 -22.24
C ALA A 34 -45.58 30.34 -22.39
N ARG A 35 -45.87 31.42 -21.65
CA ARG A 35 -44.96 32.58 -21.50
C ARG A 35 -44.17 32.49 -20.19
N ASP A 36 -44.82 32.11 -19.09
CA ASP A 36 -44.16 31.98 -17.79
C ASP A 36 -43.15 30.81 -17.80
N GLU A 37 -43.52 29.65 -18.36
CA GLU A 37 -42.59 28.53 -18.56
C GLU A 37 -41.38 28.93 -19.42
N ASN A 38 -41.61 29.70 -20.48
CA ASN A 38 -40.56 30.12 -21.40
C ASN A 38 -39.65 31.21 -20.79
N GLN A 39 -40.17 32.04 -19.88
CA GLN A 39 -39.35 32.96 -19.08
C GLN A 39 -38.53 32.23 -18.02
N ALA A 40 -39.08 31.18 -17.39
CA ALA A 40 -38.33 30.31 -16.48
C ALA A 40 -37.16 29.61 -17.20
N ILE A 41 -37.40 29.05 -18.39
CA ILE A 41 -36.35 28.41 -19.21
C ILE A 41 -35.27 29.44 -19.61
N ILE A 42 -35.65 30.61 -20.14
CA ILE A 42 -34.69 31.66 -20.53
C ILE A 42 -33.89 32.20 -19.31
N PHE A 43 -34.47 32.19 -18.11
CA PHE A 43 -33.76 32.53 -16.88
C PHE A 43 -32.77 31.44 -16.49
N GLN A 44 -33.16 30.16 -16.56
CA GLN A 44 -32.30 29.03 -16.26
C GLN A 44 -31.13 28.90 -17.26
N GLU A 45 -31.39 28.98 -18.56
CA GLU A 45 -30.36 29.04 -19.61
C GLU A 45 -29.39 30.20 -19.40
N ARG A 46 -29.87 31.36 -18.91
CA ARG A 46 -28.99 32.48 -18.54
C ARG A 46 -28.07 32.14 -17.36
N VAL A 47 -28.61 31.53 -16.31
CA VAL A 47 -27.80 31.14 -15.13
C VAL A 47 -26.76 30.09 -15.52
N GLU A 48 -27.13 29.08 -16.30
CA GLU A 48 -26.21 28.07 -16.83
C GLU A 48 -25.12 28.71 -17.70
N LEU A 49 -25.46 29.67 -18.57
CA LEU A 49 -24.50 30.36 -19.44
C LEU A 49 -23.62 31.38 -18.69
N GLU A 50 -24.08 31.96 -17.58
CA GLU A 50 -23.25 32.78 -16.67
C GLU A 50 -22.27 31.90 -15.88
N ASN A 51 -22.73 30.73 -15.39
CA ASN A 51 -21.88 29.74 -14.72
C ASN A 51 -20.78 29.22 -15.67
N LEU A 52 -21.13 28.87 -16.91
CA LEU A 52 -20.17 28.36 -17.90
C LEU A 52 -19.08 29.38 -18.25
N LYS A 53 -19.37 30.69 -18.19
CA LYS A 53 -18.35 31.74 -18.31
C LYS A 53 -17.41 31.78 -17.12
N GLN A 54 -17.94 31.71 -15.89
CA GLN A 54 -17.11 31.70 -14.69
C GLN A 54 -16.20 30.46 -14.68
N GLU A 55 -16.71 29.31 -15.09
CA GLU A 55 -15.91 28.09 -15.27
C GLU A 55 -14.79 28.29 -16.31
N LEU A 56 -15.10 28.89 -17.46
CA LEU A 56 -14.10 29.20 -18.49
C LEU A 56 -13.05 30.24 -18.04
N GLU A 57 -13.45 31.23 -17.24
CA GLU A 57 -12.52 32.20 -16.64
C GLU A 57 -11.61 31.55 -15.58
N VAL A 58 -12.14 30.63 -14.77
CA VAL A 58 -11.35 29.84 -13.80
C VAL A 58 -10.37 28.91 -14.54
N GLN A 59 -10.83 28.15 -15.55
CA GLN A 59 -9.96 27.30 -16.36
C GLN A 59 -8.85 28.11 -17.04
N ARG A 60 -9.17 29.32 -17.53
CA ARG A 60 -8.17 30.20 -18.15
C ARG A 60 -7.16 30.76 -17.14
N ALA A 61 -7.62 31.19 -15.97
CA ALA A 61 -6.73 31.65 -14.90
C ALA A 61 -5.81 30.52 -14.41
N GLN A 62 -6.33 29.31 -14.29
CA GLN A 62 -5.56 28.12 -13.93
C GLN A 62 -4.51 27.77 -15.00
N PHE A 63 -4.87 27.79 -16.29
CA PHE A 63 -3.90 27.58 -17.38
C PHE A 63 -2.81 28.66 -17.43
N GLU A 64 -3.14 29.93 -17.16
CA GLU A 64 -2.16 31.01 -17.06
C GLU A 64 -1.25 30.86 -15.81
N PHE A 65 -1.76 30.31 -14.70
CA PHE A 65 -0.97 29.93 -13.52
C PHE A 65 -0.04 28.74 -13.78
N GLU A 66 -0.55 27.63 -14.34
CA GLU A 66 0.22 26.43 -14.71
C GLU A 66 1.37 26.78 -15.66
N ARG A 67 1.09 27.57 -16.70
CA ARG A 67 2.11 28.09 -17.63
C ARG A 67 3.19 28.93 -16.92
N THR A 68 2.84 29.62 -15.83
CA THR A 68 3.77 30.43 -15.04
C THR A 68 4.63 29.55 -14.13
N GLN A 69 4.07 28.53 -13.48
CA GLN A 69 4.85 27.57 -12.67
C GLN A 69 5.79 26.72 -13.53
N LEU A 70 5.34 26.26 -14.72
CA LEU A 70 6.19 25.56 -15.68
C LEU A 70 7.41 26.40 -16.10
N LYS A 71 7.22 27.70 -16.37
CA LYS A 71 8.34 28.64 -16.61
C LYS A 71 9.24 28.78 -15.38
N ARG A 72 8.67 28.93 -14.18
CA ARG A 72 9.42 29.08 -12.93
C ARG A 72 10.33 27.87 -12.67
N ASN A 73 9.79 26.66 -12.83
CA ASN A 73 10.53 25.40 -12.66
C ASN A 73 11.64 25.22 -13.72
N PHE A 74 11.35 25.58 -14.98
CA PHE A 74 12.33 25.58 -16.06
C PHE A 74 13.51 26.51 -15.77
N TYR A 75 13.25 27.78 -15.43
CA TYR A 75 14.34 28.72 -15.11
C TYR A 75 15.07 28.34 -13.81
N ASN A 76 14.37 27.86 -12.79
CA ASN A 76 14.97 27.41 -11.54
C ASN A 76 15.97 26.25 -11.76
N SER A 77 15.60 25.24 -12.54
CA SER A 77 16.53 24.12 -12.84
C SER A 77 17.76 24.56 -13.65
N ILE A 78 17.64 25.56 -14.53
CA ILE A 78 18.79 26.17 -15.24
C ILE A 78 19.71 26.94 -14.27
N ILE A 79 19.14 27.66 -13.30
CA ILE A 79 19.87 28.39 -12.25
C ILE A 79 20.60 27.40 -11.33
N GLN A 80 19.91 26.38 -10.83
CA GLN A 80 20.46 25.35 -9.94
C GLN A 80 21.57 24.52 -10.61
N SER A 81 21.41 24.17 -11.89
CA SER A 81 22.44 23.47 -12.68
C SER A 81 23.61 24.38 -13.13
N LYS A 82 23.58 25.67 -12.78
CA LYS A 82 24.63 26.67 -13.09
C LYS A 82 24.91 26.83 -14.60
N ASN A 83 23.96 26.50 -15.47
CA ASN A 83 24.16 26.53 -16.92
C ASN A 83 23.97 27.94 -17.50
N LEU A 84 24.97 28.80 -17.31
CA LEU A 84 24.91 30.23 -17.62
C LEU A 84 24.75 30.54 -19.13
N GLN A 85 25.33 29.73 -20.02
CA GLN A 85 25.16 29.91 -21.47
C GLN A 85 23.71 29.64 -21.90
N LEU A 86 23.07 28.61 -21.33
CA LEU A 86 21.65 28.34 -21.58
C LEU A 86 20.76 29.44 -21.00
N LEU A 87 21.06 29.94 -19.79
CA LEU A 87 20.30 31.04 -19.16
C LEU A 87 20.37 32.33 -20.00
N ALA A 88 21.57 32.72 -20.43
CA ALA A 88 21.78 33.90 -21.28
C ALA A 88 21.06 33.77 -22.64
N SER A 89 21.10 32.58 -23.24
CA SER A 89 20.40 32.28 -24.49
C SER A 89 18.88 32.35 -24.35
N GLN A 90 18.31 31.80 -23.25
CA GLN A 90 16.87 31.90 -23.01
C GLN A 90 16.43 33.34 -22.70
N LEU A 91 17.22 34.11 -21.95
CA LEU A 91 16.97 35.54 -21.69
C LEU A 91 17.00 36.39 -22.98
N ALA A 92 17.91 36.10 -23.90
CA ALA A 92 17.99 36.79 -25.20
C ALA A 92 16.77 36.50 -26.09
N ASN A 93 16.19 35.30 -26.01
CA ASN A 93 15.02 34.90 -26.79
C ASN A 93 13.67 35.24 -26.12
N ASN A 94 13.61 35.30 -24.78
CA ASN A 94 12.38 35.51 -24.00
C ASN A 94 12.52 36.70 -23.00
N PRO A 95 12.75 37.94 -23.45
CA PRO A 95 13.01 39.08 -22.57
C PRO A 95 11.85 39.47 -21.63
N GLY A 96 10.63 38.95 -21.85
CA GLY A 96 9.49 39.12 -20.95
C GLY A 96 9.59 38.32 -19.64
N ASP A 97 10.41 37.27 -19.59
CA ASP A 97 10.50 36.37 -18.43
C ASP A 97 11.44 36.88 -17.33
N VAL A 98 12.10 38.03 -17.54
CA VAL A 98 13.03 38.68 -16.59
C VAL A 98 12.40 38.88 -15.22
N ALA A 99 11.10 39.20 -15.14
CA ALA A 99 10.39 39.38 -13.87
C ALA A 99 10.27 38.07 -13.06
N ILE A 100 10.07 36.93 -13.73
CA ILE A 100 9.98 35.61 -13.08
C ILE A 100 11.36 35.19 -12.56
N ILE A 101 12.41 35.43 -13.35
CA ILE A 101 13.80 35.14 -12.98
C ILE A 101 14.25 36.04 -11.81
N LEU A 102 13.86 37.32 -11.81
CA LEU A 102 14.04 38.23 -10.68
C LEU A 102 13.47 37.66 -9.39
N GLN A 103 12.20 37.24 -9.43
CA GLN A 103 11.51 36.72 -8.26
C GLN A 103 12.19 35.46 -7.72
N ILE A 104 12.60 34.52 -8.59
CA ILE A 104 13.37 33.33 -8.18
C ILE A 104 14.68 33.73 -7.47
N VAL A 105 15.40 34.74 -7.97
CA VAL A 105 16.67 35.21 -7.39
C VAL A 105 16.48 35.96 -6.07
N GLU A 106 15.39 36.71 -5.91
CA GLU A 106 15.06 37.39 -4.64
C GLU A 106 14.56 36.40 -3.56
N GLU A 107 13.88 35.33 -3.96
CA GLU A 107 13.39 34.25 -3.07
C GLU A 107 14.52 33.31 -2.60
N GLN A 108 15.56 33.07 -3.40
CA GLN A 108 16.63 32.11 -3.11
C GLN A 108 17.84 32.73 -2.41
N GLN A 109 17.68 33.16 -1.15
CA GLN A 109 18.77 33.73 -0.32
C GLN A 109 19.83 32.70 0.16
N ILE A 110 20.17 31.69 -0.64
CA ILE A 110 21.13 30.63 -0.29
C ILE A 110 22.13 30.41 -1.44
N PHE A 111 23.12 31.32 -1.55
CA PHE A 111 24.39 31.01 -2.20
C PHE A 111 25.56 31.68 -1.47
N ASN A 112 26.68 30.98 -1.36
CA ASN A 112 27.76 31.39 -0.48
C ASN A 112 28.50 32.64 -1.03
N ARG A 113 28.69 33.64 -0.17
CA ARG A 113 29.09 35.03 -0.50
C ARG A 113 30.44 35.13 -1.24
N ASN A 114 31.30 34.13 -1.12
CA ASN A 114 32.60 34.07 -1.80
C ASN A 114 32.49 33.63 -3.27
N ASP A 115 31.57 32.72 -3.60
CA ASP A 115 31.41 32.22 -4.98
C ASP A 115 30.86 33.32 -5.91
N GLN A 116 29.98 34.18 -5.36
CA GLN A 116 29.42 35.34 -6.06
C GLN A 116 30.52 36.33 -6.49
N ILE A 117 31.51 36.59 -5.62
CA ILE A 117 32.65 37.48 -5.91
C ILE A 117 33.53 36.91 -7.02
N TRP A 118 33.75 35.59 -7.05
CA TRP A 118 34.51 34.94 -8.12
C TRP A 118 33.76 34.97 -9.46
N LEU A 119 32.45 34.67 -9.45
CA LEU A 119 31.62 34.60 -10.65
C LEU A 119 31.45 35.98 -11.32
N LEU A 120 31.23 37.04 -10.54
CA LEU A 120 31.15 38.42 -11.04
C LEU A 120 32.48 38.90 -11.62
N LYS A 121 33.63 38.48 -11.06
CA LYS A 121 34.95 38.73 -11.66
C LYS A 121 35.10 38.03 -13.00
N ALA A 122 34.80 36.73 -13.08
CA ALA A 122 34.97 35.96 -14.30
C ALA A 122 34.17 36.51 -15.51
N LEU A 123 33.00 37.11 -15.24
CA LEU A 123 32.13 37.76 -16.23
C LEU A 123 32.55 39.19 -16.62
N LEU A 124 33.42 39.84 -15.83
CA LEU A 124 33.98 41.18 -16.12
C LEU A 124 35.42 41.13 -16.65
N GLU A 125 36.14 40.04 -16.39
CA GLU A 125 37.54 39.83 -16.81
C GLU A 125 37.67 39.07 -18.14
N ASN A 126 36.56 38.73 -18.81
CA ASN A 126 36.52 38.14 -20.15
C ASN A 126 35.53 38.90 -21.06
N ASP A 127 35.94 39.28 -22.27
CA ASP A 127 35.15 40.01 -23.27
C ASP A 127 34.04 39.15 -23.95
N ALA A 128 33.37 38.29 -23.19
CA ALA A 128 32.41 37.29 -23.70
C ALA A 128 30.98 37.83 -23.92
N LEU A 129 30.77 39.16 -23.85
CA LEU A 129 29.45 39.80 -23.87
C LEU A 129 29.15 40.62 -25.14
N GLU A 130 30.04 40.65 -26.15
CA GLU A 130 29.75 41.39 -27.40
C GLU A 130 28.77 40.67 -28.36
N GLU A 131 28.68 39.33 -28.33
CA GLU A 131 27.79 38.57 -29.23
C GLU A 131 26.31 38.62 -28.81
N TRP A 132 26.02 38.83 -27.51
CA TRP A 132 24.68 38.74 -26.94
C TRP A 132 24.15 40.13 -26.58
N ARG A 133 23.33 40.71 -27.46
CA ARG A 133 22.71 42.05 -27.27
C ARG A 133 21.67 42.06 -26.14
N LEU A 134 22.14 42.05 -24.90
CA LEU A 134 21.34 42.19 -23.69
C LEU A 134 20.60 43.55 -23.64
N SER A 135 19.43 43.57 -23.00
CA SER A 135 18.65 44.80 -22.80
C SER A 135 19.23 45.66 -21.67
N GLU A 136 18.97 46.98 -21.69
CA GLU A 136 19.34 47.89 -20.59
C GLU A 136 18.81 47.40 -19.23
N ALA A 137 17.58 46.86 -19.19
CA ALA A 137 16.99 46.30 -17.96
C ALA A 137 17.78 45.11 -17.42
N SER A 138 18.34 44.26 -18.30
CA SER A 138 19.19 43.13 -17.94
C SER A 138 20.54 43.58 -17.36
N GLN A 139 21.11 44.66 -17.89
CA GLN A 139 22.38 45.23 -17.42
C GLN A 139 22.23 45.94 -16.07
N LEU A 140 21.15 46.70 -15.88
CA LEU A 140 20.84 47.40 -14.63
C LEU A 140 20.67 46.43 -13.45
N LEU A 141 20.19 45.22 -13.73
CA LEU A 141 19.99 44.14 -12.77
C LEU A 141 21.29 43.67 -12.13
N LEU A 142 22.29 43.39 -12.98
CA LEU A 142 23.61 42.89 -12.57
C LEU A 142 24.36 43.92 -11.71
N GLN A 143 24.17 45.22 -11.97
CA GLN A 143 24.74 46.26 -11.11
C GLN A 143 24.12 46.29 -9.71
N LYS A 144 22.79 46.21 -9.59
CA LYS A 144 22.09 46.28 -8.29
C LYS A 144 22.53 45.21 -7.30
N LEU A 145 22.79 44.00 -7.78
CA LEU A 145 23.18 42.85 -6.95
C LEU A 145 24.59 43.00 -6.30
N THR A 146 25.39 44.01 -6.67
CA THR A 146 26.79 44.16 -6.19
C THR A 146 26.98 45.05 -4.96
N GLN A 147 25.95 45.76 -4.47
CA GLN A 147 26.13 46.91 -3.57
C GLN A 147 25.67 46.73 -2.10
N LEU A 148 25.37 45.51 -1.63
CA LEU A 148 24.84 45.28 -0.27
C LEU A 148 25.74 44.35 0.57
N SER A 149 26.48 44.90 1.55
CA SER A 149 27.45 44.15 2.37
C SER A 149 28.05 44.97 3.54
N GLU A 150 27.69 44.70 4.82
CA GLU A 150 28.58 44.84 6.02
C GLU A 150 27.94 44.41 7.39
N GLN A 151 28.80 44.11 8.39
CA GLN A 151 28.65 44.00 9.88
C GLN A 151 27.99 42.78 10.63
N GLU A 152 28.88 41.89 11.16
CA GLU A 152 29.16 41.49 12.60
C GLU A 152 28.20 40.71 13.57
N GLU A 153 28.73 40.29 14.75
CA GLU A 153 28.34 39.15 15.64
C GLU A 153 27.78 39.54 17.07
N VAL A 154 27.97 38.67 18.11
CA VAL A 154 27.89 38.84 19.61
C VAL A 154 26.56 38.42 20.32
N TRP A 155 26.48 37.82 21.55
CA TRP A 155 27.18 36.71 22.30
C TRP A 155 26.54 36.53 23.73
N ILE A 156 26.52 35.30 24.32
CA ILE A 156 26.56 34.97 25.81
C ILE A 156 25.26 35.31 26.66
N SER A 157 24.83 34.76 27.84
CA SER A 157 25.29 33.84 28.95
C SER A 157 24.13 33.26 29.86
N LEU A 158 24.29 32.03 30.41
CA LEU A 158 23.99 31.53 31.81
C LEU A 158 22.51 31.60 32.39
N ASP A 159 22.07 30.98 33.52
CA ASP A 159 22.72 30.14 34.57
C ASP A 159 21.76 29.22 35.41
N ASN A 160 22.36 28.17 36.04
CA ASN A 160 22.13 27.50 37.36
C ASN A 160 20.75 27.09 38.01
N ASP A 161 20.69 25.80 38.41
CA ASP A 161 20.32 25.20 39.75
C ASP A 161 18.89 25.43 40.35
N SER A 162 18.36 24.68 41.35
CA SER A 162 18.92 23.59 42.17
C SER A 162 17.91 22.51 42.62
N ASP A 163 18.46 21.49 43.29
CA ASP A 163 17.86 20.49 44.20
C ASP A 163 16.90 19.38 43.69
N ALA A 164 17.09 18.21 44.32
CA ALA A 164 16.42 16.95 44.00
C ALA A 164 16.33 16.05 45.25
N ARG A 165 15.62 14.91 45.12
CA ARG A 165 15.46 13.78 46.08
C ARG A 165 14.41 13.95 47.18
N GLU A 166 13.25 13.32 46.98
CA GLU A 166 12.67 12.22 47.78
C GLU A 166 11.60 11.53 46.87
N ARG A 167 11.33 10.22 46.87
CA ARG A 167 11.98 9.01 47.40
C ARG A 167 11.59 7.81 46.50
N GLN A 168 12.38 6.75 46.52
CA GLN A 168 12.20 5.49 45.75
C GLN A 168 11.30 4.50 46.52
N LEU A 169 10.39 3.74 45.86
CA LEU A 169 9.93 2.36 46.22
C LEU A 169 8.78 1.79 45.31
N VAL A 170 9.09 0.75 44.52
CA VAL A 170 8.34 -0.54 44.41
C VAL A 170 7.03 -0.70 43.55
N TRP A 171 7.25 -1.25 42.33
CA TRP A 171 6.49 -2.28 41.55
C TRP A 171 5.15 -2.02 40.77
N GLN A 172 5.11 -2.64 39.57
CA GLN A 172 3.98 -3.01 38.66
C GLN A 172 3.12 -1.91 37.99
N ASN A 173 3.36 -1.61 36.69
CA ASN A 173 2.53 -2.14 35.57
C ASN A 173 2.95 -1.70 34.13
N THR A 174 2.66 -2.59 33.17
CA THR A 174 2.03 -2.43 31.84
C THR A 174 2.19 -1.16 30.95
N LEU A 175 2.55 -1.42 29.67
CA LEU A 175 2.30 -0.62 28.43
C LEU A 175 2.64 0.88 28.39
N LEU A 176 3.93 1.22 28.39
CA LEU A 176 4.45 2.34 27.60
C LEU A 176 5.60 1.85 26.70
N GLY A 177 5.94 2.63 25.66
CA GLY A 177 7.03 2.38 24.72
C GLY A 177 8.36 2.16 25.46
N SER A 178 8.79 0.90 25.57
CA SER A 178 9.77 0.56 26.59
C SER A 178 11.19 0.91 26.18
N ARG A 179 11.92 1.57 27.09
CA ARG A 179 13.32 1.91 26.94
C ARG A 179 14.17 0.80 27.55
N ASP A 180 14.86 0.02 26.72
CA ASP A 180 15.67 -1.12 27.18
C ASP A 180 17.16 -0.85 26.95
N ALA A 181 17.99 -1.27 27.90
CA ALA A 181 19.42 -1.08 27.84
C ALA A 181 20.18 -2.35 28.20
N LEU A 182 21.14 -2.73 27.38
CA LEU A 182 22.12 -3.77 27.66
C LEU A 182 23.45 -3.10 28.06
N VAL A 183 23.82 -3.25 29.32
CA VAL A 183 25.00 -2.59 29.89
C VAL A 183 26.02 -3.65 30.29
N VAL A 184 27.15 -3.66 29.58
CA VAL A 184 28.14 -4.73 29.59
C VAL A 184 29.47 -4.22 30.10
N GLY A 185 30.01 -4.83 31.17
CA GLY A 185 31.28 -4.45 31.78
C GLY A 185 32.12 -5.67 32.14
N ILE A 186 33.09 -6.02 31.30
CA ILE A 186 33.83 -7.29 31.45
C ILE A 186 35.20 -7.05 32.10
N ASN A 187 35.35 -7.56 33.32
CA ASN A 187 36.64 -7.57 34.03
C ASN A 187 37.46 -8.85 33.74
N GLN A 188 36.80 -10.00 33.53
CA GLN A 188 37.45 -11.30 33.59
C GLN A 188 37.77 -11.87 32.19
N TYR A 189 39.05 -12.13 31.92
CA TYR A 189 39.55 -12.56 30.61
C TYR A 189 40.57 -13.73 30.70
N PRO A 190 40.21 -14.88 31.30
CA PRO A 190 41.16 -15.97 31.61
C PRO A 190 41.95 -16.55 30.42
N PHE A 191 41.43 -16.43 29.20
CA PHE A 191 42.05 -16.97 27.98
C PHE A 191 42.77 -15.91 27.11
N LEU A 192 42.53 -14.61 27.35
CA LEU A 192 43.18 -13.53 26.60
C LEU A 192 44.61 -13.33 27.10
N LYS A 193 45.58 -13.77 26.30
CA LYS A 193 47.00 -13.82 26.66
C LYS A 193 47.88 -13.43 25.47
N GLY A 194 48.90 -12.60 25.71
CA GLY A 194 49.84 -12.16 24.68
C GLY A 194 50.77 -13.29 24.22
N THR A 195 51.10 -14.23 25.10
CA THR A 195 51.79 -15.48 24.77
C THR A 195 51.20 -16.63 25.59
N PRO A 196 51.38 -17.91 25.23
CA PRO A 196 50.89 -19.04 26.03
C PRO A 196 51.36 -19.06 27.49
N THR A 197 52.49 -18.41 27.79
CA THR A 197 53.08 -18.28 29.13
C THR A 197 52.76 -16.96 29.84
N SER A 198 52.12 -15.99 29.18
CA SER A 198 51.77 -14.72 29.83
C SER A 198 50.63 -14.87 30.82
N LYS A 199 50.56 -13.95 31.79
CA LYS A 199 49.33 -13.78 32.58
C LYS A 199 48.16 -13.40 31.65
N ALA A 200 46.95 -13.74 32.09
CA ALA A 200 45.71 -13.35 31.44
C ALA A 200 45.45 -11.84 31.61
N GLN A 201 44.85 -11.20 30.60
CA GLN A 201 44.68 -9.74 30.54
C GLN A 201 43.37 -9.29 31.19
N HIS A 202 43.20 -9.60 32.48
CA HIS A 202 42.06 -9.15 33.27
C HIS A 202 42.07 -7.63 33.44
N LEU A 203 40.87 -7.02 33.42
CA LEU A 203 40.62 -5.61 33.70
C LEU A 203 39.96 -5.46 35.07
N SER A 204 40.12 -4.30 35.71
CA SER A 204 39.54 -4.02 37.04
C SER A 204 38.40 -3.01 37.01
N VAL A 205 38.36 -2.14 36.00
CA VAL A 205 37.48 -0.96 35.90
C VAL A 205 36.15 -1.21 35.17
N PRO A 206 36.09 -1.93 34.03
CA PRO A 206 34.87 -2.01 33.21
C PRO A 206 33.58 -2.40 33.93
N ALA A 207 33.62 -3.36 34.86
CA ALA A 207 32.44 -3.73 35.64
C ALA A 207 31.93 -2.58 36.54
N SER A 208 32.82 -1.75 37.08
CA SER A 208 32.47 -0.59 37.90
C SER A 208 31.90 0.56 37.06
N ASP A 209 32.51 0.81 35.89
CA ASP A 209 32.08 1.88 34.99
C ASP A 209 30.75 1.54 34.30
N ALA A 210 30.56 0.28 33.90
CA ALA A 210 29.28 -0.22 33.42
C ALA A 210 28.21 -0.18 34.53
N GLU A 211 28.52 -0.54 35.77
CA GLU A 211 27.53 -0.41 36.87
C GLU A 211 27.15 1.05 37.14
N ALA A 212 28.10 1.98 37.09
CA ALA A 212 27.82 3.41 37.23
C ALA A 212 26.92 3.94 36.10
N ILE A 213 27.14 3.49 34.86
CA ILE A 213 26.31 3.86 33.70
C ILE A 213 24.94 3.18 33.76
N ALA A 214 24.85 1.92 34.22
CA ALA A 214 23.56 1.26 34.49
C ALA A 214 22.74 2.08 35.50
N GLN A 215 23.34 2.47 36.61
CA GLN A 215 22.69 3.31 37.62
C GLN A 215 22.32 4.70 37.10
N CYS A 216 23.10 5.29 36.19
CA CYS A 216 22.77 6.55 35.53
C CYS A 216 21.52 6.42 34.64
N LEU A 217 21.47 5.36 33.82
CA LEU A 217 20.40 5.10 32.86
C LEU A 217 19.08 4.68 33.52
N GLU A 218 19.12 3.87 34.60
CA GLU A 218 17.93 3.54 35.40
C GLU A 218 17.37 4.77 36.14
N LYS A 219 18.25 5.64 36.64
CA LYS A 219 17.89 6.74 37.53
C LYS A 219 17.40 8.00 36.80
N TYR A 220 17.95 8.29 35.63
CA TYR A 220 17.66 9.51 34.88
C TYR A 220 17.18 9.25 33.44
N GLY A 221 17.39 8.06 32.89
CA GLY A 221 17.01 7.73 31.50
C GLY A 221 15.80 6.80 31.37
N GLU A 222 15.18 6.41 32.50
CA GLU A 222 14.04 5.48 32.56
C GLU A 222 14.27 4.14 31.83
N PHE A 223 15.53 3.77 31.60
CA PHE A 223 15.88 2.52 30.93
C PHE A 223 15.75 1.32 31.88
N ARG A 224 15.15 0.23 31.40
CA ARG A 224 15.22 -1.08 32.05
C ARG A 224 16.59 -1.69 31.73
N VAL A 225 17.55 -1.57 32.64
CA VAL A 225 18.94 -1.97 32.39
C VAL A 225 19.19 -3.45 32.70
N ARG A 226 19.40 -4.25 31.65
CA ARG A 226 19.99 -5.58 31.73
C ARG A 226 21.52 -5.45 31.85
N ARG A 227 22.05 -5.85 33.00
CA ARG A 227 23.49 -5.87 33.29
C ARG A 227 24.12 -7.18 32.87
N LEU A 228 25.31 -7.17 32.26
CA LEU A 228 26.09 -8.38 31.98
C LEU A 228 27.61 -8.19 32.25
N PRO A 229 28.31 -9.20 32.81
CA PRO A 229 27.74 -10.35 33.53
C PRO A 229 26.98 -9.88 34.78
N ALA A 230 25.92 -10.57 35.19
CA ALA A 230 25.11 -10.17 36.33
C ALA A 230 25.50 -10.90 37.63
N THR A 231 25.40 -10.21 38.77
CA THR A 231 25.39 -10.78 40.12
C THR A 231 24.29 -10.13 40.97
N ILE A 232 23.91 -10.77 42.07
CA ILE A 232 23.03 -10.18 43.09
C ILE A 232 23.88 -9.86 44.31
N GLN A 233 23.88 -8.58 44.71
CA GLN A 233 24.60 -8.10 45.89
C GLN A 233 23.71 -7.09 46.63
N ASP A 234 23.53 -7.28 47.94
CA ASP A 234 22.67 -6.44 48.79
C ASP A 234 21.23 -6.29 48.24
N ASP A 235 20.62 -7.42 47.83
CA ASP A 235 19.34 -7.51 47.09
C ASP A 235 19.23 -6.68 45.79
N SER A 236 20.33 -6.11 45.30
CA SER A 236 20.41 -5.38 44.04
C SER A 236 21.13 -6.18 42.95
N LEU A 237 20.61 -6.15 41.72
CA LEU A 237 21.28 -6.70 40.54
C LEU A 237 22.42 -5.76 40.12
N ARG A 238 23.65 -6.26 40.02
CA ARG A 238 24.83 -5.46 39.65
C ARG A 238 25.69 -6.14 38.58
N VAL A 239 26.53 -5.37 37.89
CA VAL A 239 27.56 -5.91 36.98
C VAL A 239 28.62 -6.64 37.82
N ALA A 240 28.90 -7.89 37.48
CA ALA A 240 29.71 -8.79 38.30
C ALA A 240 31.21 -8.63 38.04
N THR A 241 31.94 -8.08 39.00
CA THR A 241 33.40 -7.87 38.96
C THR A 241 34.21 -9.15 38.75
N GLU A 242 33.72 -10.31 39.21
CA GLU A 242 34.30 -11.64 39.01
C GLU A 242 33.49 -12.52 38.05
N GLY A 243 32.45 -11.97 37.39
CA GLY A 243 31.63 -12.71 36.45
C GLY A 243 32.35 -13.01 35.14
N LEU A 244 32.00 -14.15 34.53
CA LEU A 244 32.41 -14.52 33.17
C LEU A 244 31.23 -14.34 32.22
N LEU A 245 31.44 -13.62 31.12
CA LEU A 245 30.47 -13.50 30.02
C LEU A 245 31.02 -14.19 28.77
N LYS A 246 30.24 -15.08 28.16
CA LYS A 246 30.61 -15.78 26.92
C LYS A 246 30.17 -15.04 25.67
N THR A 247 30.76 -15.41 24.53
CA THR A 247 30.36 -14.97 23.18
C THR A 247 28.86 -15.17 22.97
N ASP A 248 28.39 -16.42 23.00
CA ASP A 248 26.98 -16.81 22.76
C ASP A 248 26.01 -16.02 23.66
N ALA A 249 26.35 -15.83 24.93
CA ALA A 249 25.51 -15.16 25.93
C ALA A 249 25.47 -13.63 25.77
N LEU A 250 26.45 -13.03 25.09
CA LEU A 250 26.42 -11.63 24.67
C LEU A 250 25.66 -11.47 23.35
N GLU A 251 25.85 -12.39 22.40
CA GLU A 251 25.10 -12.42 21.13
C GLU A 251 23.59 -12.58 21.39
N ASP A 252 23.17 -13.56 22.21
CA ASP A 252 21.79 -13.75 22.66
C ASP A 252 21.19 -12.47 23.26
N ALA A 253 21.97 -11.73 24.05
CA ALA A 253 21.50 -10.51 24.71
C ALA A 253 21.40 -9.33 23.74
N ILE A 254 22.32 -9.22 22.77
CA ILE A 254 22.27 -8.23 21.68
C ILE A 254 21.09 -8.51 20.75
N ILE A 255 20.84 -9.77 20.40
CA ILE A 255 19.64 -10.21 19.65
C ILE A 255 18.37 -9.85 20.44
N GLN A 256 18.30 -10.18 21.73
CA GLN A 256 17.12 -9.87 22.56
C GLN A 256 16.89 -8.37 22.78
N LEU A 257 17.92 -7.52 22.63
CA LEU A 257 17.78 -6.06 22.70
C LEU A 257 17.34 -5.45 21.36
N PHE A 258 18.01 -5.80 20.26
CA PHE A 258 17.81 -5.12 18.95
C PHE A 258 16.93 -5.88 17.97
N ASN A 259 16.73 -7.19 18.13
CA ASN A 259 15.86 -8.00 17.29
C ASN A 259 14.99 -8.97 18.13
N PRO A 260 14.17 -8.45 19.07
CA PRO A 260 13.36 -9.28 19.97
C PRO A 260 12.25 -10.03 19.23
N VAL A 261 12.20 -11.34 19.41
CA VAL A 261 11.16 -12.21 18.82
C VAL A 261 9.89 -12.19 19.69
N GLY A 262 9.02 -11.20 19.47
CA GLY A 262 7.70 -11.13 20.12
C GLY A 262 7.03 -9.75 20.04
N GLN A 263 5.83 -9.63 20.62
CA GLN A 263 4.99 -8.41 20.60
C GLN A 263 5.53 -7.21 21.43
N LYS A 264 6.80 -7.23 21.85
CA LYS A 264 7.39 -6.19 22.72
C LYS A 264 8.78 -5.79 22.21
N ILE A 265 8.77 -4.96 21.17
CA ILE A 265 9.95 -4.26 20.65
C ILE A 265 10.14 -2.99 21.51
N PRO A 266 11.35 -2.70 22.03
CA PRO A 266 11.61 -1.45 22.73
C PRO A 266 11.59 -0.26 21.75
N GLU A 267 11.11 0.90 22.18
CA GLU A 267 11.17 2.12 21.35
C GLU A 267 12.60 2.68 21.30
N THR A 268 13.29 2.66 22.44
CA THR A 268 14.71 3.00 22.57
C THR A 268 15.50 1.78 23.04
N ALA A 269 16.49 1.35 22.26
CA ALA A 269 17.45 0.32 22.64
C ALA A 269 18.86 0.91 22.77
N LEU A 270 19.51 0.64 23.90
CA LEU A 270 20.86 1.13 24.22
C LEU A 270 21.82 -0.02 24.52
N LEU A 271 22.93 -0.11 23.79
CA LEU A 271 24.06 -0.98 24.14
C LEU A 271 25.23 -0.13 24.63
N TYR A 272 25.61 -0.34 25.90
CA TYR A 272 26.90 0.11 26.42
C TYR A 272 27.82 -1.10 26.57
N PHE A 273 29.00 -1.05 25.96
CA PHE A 273 30.04 -2.06 26.14
C PHE A 273 31.34 -1.41 26.64
N CYS A 274 31.86 -1.92 27.75
CA CYS A 274 33.19 -1.61 28.26
C CYS A 274 33.98 -2.89 28.52
N GLY A 275 35.21 -2.92 28.02
CA GLY A 275 36.08 -4.10 28.05
C GLY A 275 37.20 -4.01 27.02
N HIS A 276 37.81 -5.15 26.68
CA HIS A 276 38.72 -5.22 25.54
C HIS A 276 37.95 -5.23 24.23
N GLY A 277 38.43 -4.46 23.25
CA GLY A 277 38.17 -4.70 21.84
C GLY A 277 39.43 -5.25 21.17
N LEU A 278 39.26 -6.05 20.12
CA LEU A 278 40.36 -6.75 19.44
C LEU A 278 40.24 -6.60 17.93
N SER A 279 41.39 -6.40 17.28
CA SER A 279 41.48 -6.25 15.83
C SER A 279 42.20 -7.42 15.19
N LYS A 280 41.70 -7.87 14.03
CA LYS A 280 42.16 -9.05 13.29
C LYS A 280 42.40 -8.70 11.83
N ASN A 281 43.61 -8.25 11.50
CA ASN A 281 43.99 -8.02 10.10
C ASN A 281 44.39 -9.34 9.40
N ARG A 282 43.80 -9.60 8.23
CA ARG A 282 44.17 -10.74 7.36
C ARG A 282 44.03 -10.35 5.89
N GLY A 283 45.17 -10.24 5.20
CA GLY A 283 45.20 -9.99 3.75
C GLY A 283 44.86 -8.55 3.36
N GLY A 284 45.04 -7.58 4.27
CA GLY A 284 44.69 -6.17 4.06
C GLY A 284 43.31 -5.78 4.58
N VAL A 285 42.40 -6.75 4.72
CA VAL A 285 41.13 -6.56 5.44
C VAL A 285 41.38 -6.62 6.95
N THR A 286 40.83 -5.66 7.69
CA THR A 286 40.73 -5.67 9.15
C THR A 286 39.31 -6.10 9.55
N GLU A 287 39.18 -6.66 10.75
CA GLU A 287 37.89 -6.99 11.37
C GLU A 287 38.03 -6.74 12.89
N ASP A 288 37.20 -5.88 13.45
CA ASP A 288 37.19 -5.51 14.87
C ASP A 288 36.11 -6.29 15.65
N PHE A 289 36.39 -6.62 16.91
CA PHE A 289 35.59 -7.50 17.77
C PHE A 289 35.44 -6.95 19.21
N LEU A 290 34.28 -7.16 19.82
CA LEU A 290 34.04 -6.99 21.26
C LEU A 290 34.45 -8.28 22.00
N ALA A 291 35.53 -8.22 22.78
CA ALA A 291 36.07 -9.41 23.42
C ALA A 291 35.28 -9.80 24.68
N THR A 292 34.90 -11.07 24.75
CA THR A 292 34.22 -11.74 25.86
C THR A 292 35.19 -12.58 26.73
N SER A 293 34.76 -13.07 27.89
CA SER A 293 35.63 -13.80 28.83
C SER A 293 36.19 -15.13 28.29
N ASP A 294 35.53 -15.73 27.31
CA ASP A 294 35.93 -16.93 26.56
C ASP A 294 36.84 -16.64 25.36
N THR A 295 37.12 -15.37 25.05
CA THR A 295 37.93 -14.96 23.90
C THR A 295 39.36 -15.48 23.98
N HIS A 296 39.78 -16.19 22.93
CA HIS A 296 41.05 -16.89 22.81
C HIS A 296 41.58 -16.79 21.36
N PRO A 297 42.21 -15.67 20.96
CA PRO A 297 42.56 -15.41 19.55
C PRO A 297 43.46 -16.48 18.92
N GLN A 298 44.34 -17.10 19.71
CA GLN A 298 45.20 -18.23 19.31
C GLN A 298 44.43 -19.50 18.90
N ARG A 299 43.12 -19.59 19.23
CA ARG A 299 42.18 -20.64 18.80
C ARG A 299 41.16 -20.12 17.77
N ASN A 300 41.38 -18.93 17.22
CA ASN A 300 40.45 -18.20 16.35
C ASN A 300 39.08 -17.88 17.02
N GLN A 301 39.05 -17.75 18.35
CA GLN A 301 37.89 -17.25 19.10
C GLN A 301 38.18 -15.80 19.48
N TRP A 302 37.46 -14.83 18.88
CA TRP A 302 37.80 -13.40 18.95
C TRP A 302 36.80 -12.55 19.76
N GLY A 303 35.65 -13.12 20.13
CA GLY A 303 34.51 -12.39 20.70
C GLY A 303 33.46 -12.08 19.62
N VAL A 304 32.60 -11.10 19.88
CA VAL A 304 31.49 -10.72 18.99
C VAL A 304 31.99 -9.78 17.90
N SER A 305 31.79 -10.13 16.62
CA SER A 305 32.25 -9.30 15.49
C SER A 305 31.44 -8.00 15.36
N LEU A 306 32.12 -6.86 15.18
CA LEU A 306 31.44 -5.58 14.91
C LEU A 306 30.75 -5.56 13.54
N TRP A 307 31.21 -6.37 12.59
CA TRP A 307 30.52 -6.57 11.31
C TRP A 307 29.18 -7.29 11.50
N TRP A 308 29.15 -8.32 12.37
CA TRP A 308 27.89 -8.99 12.74
C TRP A 308 26.95 -8.05 13.50
N LEU A 309 27.48 -7.24 14.42
CA LEU A 309 26.69 -6.22 15.12
C LEU A 309 26.06 -5.20 14.15
N ARG A 310 26.79 -4.77 13.09
CA ARG A 310 26.23 -3.91 12.03
C ARG A 310 25.03 -4.57 11.35
N GLU A 311 25.11 -5.86 11.01
CA GLU A 311 23.99 -6.58 10.38
C GLU A 311 22.78 -6.73 11.31
N ILE A 312 22.97 -6.92 12.63
CA ILE A 312 21.87 -6.91 13.61
C ILE A 312 21.21 -5.52 13.67
N LEU A 313 22.01 -4.44 13.71
CA LEU A 313 21.49 -3.07 13.77
C LEU A 313 20.82 -2.61 12.46
N ARG A 314 21.29 -3.10 11.30
CA ARG A 314 20.65 -2.85 10.00
C ARG A 314 19.27 -3.52 9.89
N ARG A 315 19.09 -4.68 10.54
CA ARG A 315 17.85 -5.48 10.54
C ARG A 315 16.96 -5.22 11.77
N SER A 316 17.36 -4.30 12.66
CA SER A 316 16.68 -4.04 13.92
C SER A 316 15.38 -3.24 13.70
N PRO A 317 14.21 -3.73 14.17
CA PRO A 317 12.96 -2.96 14.14
C PRO A 317 12.87 -1.89 15.23
N VAL A 318 13.93 -1.68 16.04
CA VAL A 318 13.92 -0.66 17.08
C VAL A 318 14.10 0.73 16.47
N ARG A 319 13.18 1.64 16.81
CA ARG A 319 13.12 3.01 16.27
C ARG A 319 14.31 3.88 16.66
N GLN A 320 14.78 3.78 17.91
CA GLN A 320 15.87 4.60 18.43
C GLN A 320 17.03 3.73 18.93
N GLN A 321 18.17 3.77 18.24
CA GLN A 321 19.29 2.84 18.42
C GLN A 321 20.52 3.59 18.94
N ILE A 322 20.96 3.27 20.16
CA ILE A 322 22.09 3.92 20.83
C ILE A 322 23.20 2.89 21.08
N ILE A 323 24.42 3.17 20.60
CA ILE A 323 25.59 2.30 20.75
C ILE A 323 26.75 3.09 21.33
N TRP A 324 27.20 2.71 22.52
CA TRP A 324 28.36 3.29 23.21
C TRP A 324 29.44 2.23 23.44
N LEU A 325 30.61 2.43 22.83
CA LEU A 325 31.73 1.50 22.91
C LEU A 325 32.92 2.20 23.61
N ASP A 326 33.19 1.81 24.85
CA ASP A 326 34.40 2.19 25.61
C ASP A 326 35.41 1.03 25.56
N CYS A 327 36.01 0.86 24.38
CA CYS A 327 37.00 -0.18 24.12
C CYS A 327 37.96 0.22 22.96
N PRO A 328 39.24 -0.17 23.03
CA PRO A 328 40.18 0.02 21.91
C PRO A 328 39.81 -0.87 20.73
N HIS A 329 40.16 -0.47 19.50
CA HIS A 329 39.84 -1.21 18.26
C HIS A 329 38.33 -1.40 18.03
N SER A 330 37.63 -0.28 17.85
CA SER A 330 36.18 -0.19 17.68
C SER A 330 35.75 0.76 16.56
N GLY A 331 36.71 1.40 15.87
CA GLY A 331 36.47 2.52 14.96
C GLY A 331 35.93 2.14 13.58
N GLU A 332 36.17 0.92 13.09
CA GLU A 332 35.73 0.53 11.74
C GLU A 332 34.20 0.47 11.59
N LEU A 333 33.45 0.40 12.69
CA LEU A 333 32.00 0.38 12.68
C LEU A 333 31.38 1.64 12.04
N LEU A 334 32.08 2.79 12.05
CA LEU A 334 31.57 4.05 11.50
C LEU A 334 31.99 4.34 10.05
N ASN A 335 33.12 3.80 9.58
CA ASN A 335 33.66 4.01 8.23
C ASN A 335 32.71 3.58 7.09
N PHE A 336 31.64 2.84 7.40
CA PHE A 336 30.66 2.37 6.42
C PHE A 336 29.27 3.03 6.53
N PHE A 337 28.95 3.72 7.64
CA PHE A 337 27.66 4.40 7.77
C PHE A 337 27.61 5.76 7.04
N GLU A 338 28.76 6.33 6.66
CA GLU A 338 28.85 7.49 5.77
C GLU A 338 28.55 7.16 4.29
N VAL A 339 28.42 5.87 3.93
CA VAL A 339 28.16 5.42 2.55
C VAL A 339 26.67 5.08 2.32
N ASP A 340 25.92 4.79 3.39
CA ASP A 340 24.51 4.38 3.33
C ASP A 340 23.56 5.62 3.33
N ILE A 341 23.61 6.48 2.30
CA ILE A 341 22.87 7.78 2.22
C ILE A 341 21.86 7.88 1.07
N GLU A 342 21.02 6.86 0.85
CA GLU A 342 19.86 6.91 -0.06
C GLU A 342 18.64 6.13 0.51
N ASP A 343 18.05 6.61 1.62
CA ASP A 343 16.70 6.19 2.10
C ASP A 343 16.17 7.17 3.16
N ASP A 344 14.86 7.42 3.20
CA ASP A 344 14.19 8.38 4.09
C ASP A 344 13.59 7.74 5.37
N LYS A 345 13.43 6.40 5.43
CA LYS A 345 12.91 5.71 6.63
C LYS A 345 14.01 5.35 7.63
N LYS A 346 14.88 6.31 7.98
CA LYS A 346 16.02 6.10 8.89
C LYS A 346 15.60 6.12 10.37
N PRO A 347 16.00 5.11 11.19
CA PRO A 347 15.82 5.17 12.65
C PRO A 347 16.72 6.24 13.26
N ASP A 348 16.30 6.81 14.40
CA ASP A 348 17.13 7.75 15.14
C ASP A 348 18.34 6.97 15.70
N ARG A 349 19.57 7.39 15.36
CA ARG A 349 20.81 6.69 15.72
C ARG A 349 21.79 7.57 16.45
N CYS A 350 22.43 7.02 17.49
CA CYS A 350 23.48 7.66 18.27
C CYS A 350 24.61 6.67 18.52
N PHE A 351 25.73 6.82 17.81
CA PHE A 351 26.95 6.05 18.03
C PHE A 351 28.01 6.94 18.69
N ILE A 352 28.55 6.49 19.82
CA ILE A 352 29.67 7.16 20.50
C ILE A 352 30.75 6.11 20.77
N ILE A 353 31.86 6.23 20.06
CA ILE A 353 32.96 5.27 20.09
C ILE A 353 34.23 5.99 20.53
N ALA A 354 34.86 5.53 21.60
CA ALA A 354 36.15 6.05 22.02
C ALA A 354 36.96 4.98 22.77
N THR A 355 38.27 5.19 22.80
CA THR A 355 39.27 4.16 23.13
C THR A 355 39.86 4.29 24.52
N SER A 356 39.53 5.36 25.26
CA SER A 356 39.89 5.58 26.67
C SER A 356 39.09 6.72 27.28
N ASP A 357 38.77 6.61 28.58
CA ASP A 357 38.07 7.62 29.39
C ASP A 357 36.65 7.99 28.93
N LEU A 358 36.02 7.17 28.06
CA LEU A 358 34.65 7.44 27.60
C LEU A 358 33.64 7.32 28.74
N SER A 359 33.78 6.32 29.62
CA SER A 359 32.92 6.13 30.79
C SER A 359 32.75 7.40 31.64
N LYS A 360 33.84 8.11 31.90
CA LYS A 360 33.85 9.36 32.68
C LYS A 360 33.20 10.52 31.93
N ALA A 361 33.46 10.62 30.62
CA ALA A 361 32.86 11.66 29.78
C ALA A 361 31.34 11.41 29.59
N LEU A 362 30.91 10.16 29.45
CA LEU A 362 29.51 9.74 29.49
C LEU A 362 28.87 10.08 30.84
N LEU A 363 29.45 9.65 31.96
CA LEU A 363 28.88 9.88 33.30
C LEU A 363 28.76 11.37 33.67
N GLN A 364 29.60 12.24 33.11
CA GLN A 364 29.48 13.69 33.24
C GLN A 364 28.44 14.28 32.27
N GLY A 365 28.49 13.88 30.99
CA GLY A 365 27.59 14.41 29.96
C GLY A 365 26.14 13.91 30.04
N LEU A 366 25.92 12.75 30.67
CA LEU A 366 24.62 12.14 30.93
C LEU A 366 23.96 12.62 32.24
N ASP A 367 24.64 13.42 33.06
CA ASP A 367 24.01 14.02 34.24
C ASP A 367 23.20 15.25 33.79
N PRO A 368 21.85 15.21 33.79
CA PRO A 368 21.01 16.24 33.17
C PRO A 368 21.13 17.61 33.84
N LYS A 369 21.73 17.67 35.04
CA LYS A 369 22.05 18.87 35.81
C LYS A 369 22.93 19.87 35.06
N TRP A 370 23.75 19.42 34.12
CA TRP A 370 24.67 20.29 33.35
C TRP A 370 24.01 20.89 32.09
N GLN A 371 22.74 20.59 31.82
CA GLN A 371 21.99 21.10 30.67
C GLN A 371 20.92 22.12 31.11
N PRO A 372 20.78 23.31 30.45
CA PRO A 372 19.83 24.35 30.87
C PRO A 372 18.36 23.92 30.85
N ASN A 373 18.00 23.00 29.95
CA ASN A 373 16.67 22.38 29.84
C ASN A 373 16.48 21.16 30.77
N LYS A 374 17.46 20.84 31.62
CA LYS A 374 17.48 19.65 32.50
C LYS A 374 17.28 18.32 31.74
N GLN A 375 17.72 18.27 30.48
CA GLN A 375 17.54 17.12 29.58
C GLN A 375 18.75 16.94 28.66
N VAL A 376 19.40 15.77 28.74
CA VAL A 376 20.45 15.36 27.81
C VAL A 376 19.79 14.66 26.62
N THR A 377 20.08 15.16 25.41
CA THR A 377 19.82 14.47 24.15
C THR A 377 21.10 13.85 23.59
N SER A 378 20.97 12.96 22.59
CA SER A 378 22.09 12.44 21.80
C SER A 378 23.01 13.55 21.30
N GLN A 379 22.44 14.64 20.79
CA GLN A 379 23.21 15.76 20.26
C GLN A 379 23.99 16.51 21.35
N THR A 380 23.33 16.89 22.45
CA THR A 380 24.01 17.59 23.57
C THR A 380 25.09 16.74 24.22
N LEU A 381 24.91 15.41 24.29
CA LEU A 381 25.93 14.50 24.79
C LEU A 381 27.13 14.40 23.83
N VAL A 382 26.87 14.26 22.53
CA VAL A 382 27.92 14.20 21.50
C VAL A 382 28.78 15.45 21.53
N ASP A 383 28.16 16.64 21.62
CA ASP A 383 28.91 17.90 21.65
C ASP A 383 29.65 18.12 22.98
N PHE A 384 29.08 17.70 24.12
CA PHE A 384 29.79 17.66 25.40
C PHE A 384 31.02 16.73 25.34
N ILE A 385 30.89 15.51 24.80
CA ILE A 385 31.98 14.53 24.72
C ILE A 385 33.08 15.01 23.77
N ARG A 386 32.72 15.59 22.62
CA ARG A 386 33.66 16.25 21.70
C ARG A 386 34.43 17.40 22.38
N GLN A 387 33.81 18.14 23.30
CA GLN A 387 34.47 19.19 24.06
C GLN A 387 35.35 18.65 25.20
N ALA A 388 34.85 17.69 25.99
CA ALA A 388 35.57 17.09 27.12
C ALA A 388 36.82 16.33 26.69
N LEU A 389 36.72 15.52 25.63
CA LEU A 389 37.84 14.73 25.09
C LEU A 389 38.66 15.48 24.01
N LYS A 390 38.46 16.80 23.85
CA LYS A 390 39.20 17.64 22.89
C LYS A 390 40.74 17.65 23.09
N LYS A 391 41.21 17.23 24.27
CA LYS A 391 42.64 17.11 24.63
C LYS A 391 43.11 15.67 24.84
N ALA A 392 42.26 14.68 24.59
CA ALA A 392 42.62 13.26 24.67
C ALA A 392 43.58 12.88 23.53
N PRO A 393 44.47 11.87 23.72
CA PRO A 393 45.44 11.45 22.70
C PRO A 393 44.80 10.75 21.48
N GLN A 394 43.53 10.36 21.59
CA GLN A 394 42.67 9.96 20.48
C GLN A 394 41.32 10.67 20.65
N HIS A 395 40.74 11.16 19.55
CA HIS A 395 39.44 11.84 19.60
C HIS A 395 38.28 10.83 19.55
N PRO A 396 37.16 11.09 20.25
CA PRO A 396 35.98 10.26 20.17
C PRO A 396 35.35 10.37 18.78
N ILE A 397 34.93 9.24 18.21
CA ILE A 397 34.16 9.22 16.97
C ILE A 397 32.68 9.20 17.36
N CYS A 398 31.97 10.28 17.01
CA CYS A 398 30.58 10.50 17.40
C CYS A 398 29.72 10.77 16.17
N PHE A 399 28.72 9.92 15.94
CA PHE A 399 27.76 10.00 14.83
C PHE A 399 26.34 10.07 15.40
N SER A 400 25.57 11.05 14.94
CA SER A 400 24.14 11.20 15.20
C SER A 400 23.39 11.34 13.88
N SER A 401 22.25 10.65 13.73
CA SER A 401 21.36 10.79 12.57
C SER A 401 19.90 10.65 12.98
N GLY A 402 18.99 11.34 12.30
CA GLY A 402 17.59 11.44 12.71
C GLY A 402 17.39 12.50 13.79
N ASN A 403 16.38 12.31 14.63
CA ASN A 403 15.97 13.25 15.67
C ASN A 403 16.87 13.16 16.92
N PRO A 404 16.94 14.22 17.76
CA PRO A 404 17.64 14.15 19.04
C PRO A 404 16.98 13.15 19.99
N ILE A 405 17.62 11.99 20.18
CA ILE A 405 17.15 10.95 21.12
C ILE A 405 17.32 11.47 22.54
N ILE A 406 16.27 11.45 23.36
CA ILE A 406 16.35 11.83 24.79
C ILE A 406 17.11 10.73 25.54
N LEU A 407 18.19 11.08 26.22
CA LEU A 407 19.05 10.12 26.93
C LEU A 407 18.79 10.11 28.44
N THR A 408 18.75 11.29 29.06
CA THR A 408 18.46 11.46 30.50
C THR A 408 17.75 12.78 30.79
N THR A 409 16.94 12.83 31.86
CA THR A 409 16.19 14.00 32.32
C THR A 409 16.28 14.13 33.85
N GLU A 410 16.24 15.36 34.38
CA GLU A 410 16.22 15.58 35.83
C GLU A 410 14.80 15.46 36.43
N GLN A 411 13.77 15.68 35.60
CA GLN A 411 12.40 15.29 35.91
C GLN A 411 12.12 13.88 35.37
N PRO A 412 11.53 12.96 36.16
CA PRO A 412 10.91 11.75 35.61
C PRO A 412 9.66 12.14 34.81
N ILE A 413 9.19 11.25 33.94
CA ILE A 413 7.94 11.44 33.19
C ILE A 413 6.72 11.12 34.10
N ILE A 414 6.62 11.87 35.20
CA ILE A 414 5.54 11.77 36.19
C ILE A 414 5.05 13.18 36.53
N SER A 415 4.05 13.63 35.79
CA SER A 415 3.14 14.71 36.22
C SER A 415 2.61 14.40 37.62
N PRO A 416 2.39 15.40 38.49
CA PRO A 416 1.93 15.15 39.86
C PRO A 416 0.55 14.49 39.86
N ILE A 417 0.52 13.19 40.14
CA ILE A 417 -0.70 12.41 40.36
C ILE A 417 -1.34 12.89 41.68
N THR A 418 -2.19 13.91 41.57
CA THR A 418 -3.45 13.91 42.34
C THR A 418 -4.11 12.54 42.14
N ASN A 419 -4.74 11.97 43.18
CA ASN A 419 -5.32 10.60 43.15
C ASN A 419 -6.59 10.44 42.27
N GLU A 420 -6.55 11.03 41.09
CA GLU A 420 -7.27 10.65 39.89
C GLU A 420 -6.19 10.43 38.82
N LEU A 421 -5.82 9.16 38.60
CA LEU A 421 -5.11 8.79 37.38
C LEU A 421 -5.95 9.32 36.20
N PRO A 422 -5.37 10.05 35.23
CA PRO A 422 -5.87 9.90 33.89
C PRO A 422 -5.62 8.43 33.56
N LEU A 423 -6.68 7.61 33.61
CA LEU A 423 -6.67 6.36 32.86
C LEU A 423 -6.25 6.75 31.45
N GLU A 424 -5.23 6.09 30.90
CA GLU A 424 -5.23 5.86 29.47
C GLU A 424 -6.52 5.10 29.20
N LYS A 425 -7.54 5.83 28.73
CA LYS A 425 -8.87 5.30 28.53
C LYS A 425 -8.81 4.43 27.29
N SER A 426 -8.44 3.17 27.49
CA SER A 426 -8.67 2.13 26.53
C SER A 426 -10.16 2.14 26.16
N ILE A 427 -10.43 2.08 24.86
CA ILE A 427 -11.76 1.96 24.30
C ILE A 427 -11.88 0.52 23.83
N THR A 428 -12.63 -0.29 24.57
CA THR A 428 -12.85 -1.71 24.26
C THR A 428 -14.07 -1.84 23.35
N TYR A 429 -13.82 -2.13 22.08
CA TYR A 429 -14.86 -2.37 21.09
C TYR A 429 -15.27 -3.84 21.06
N GLU A 430 -16.56 -4.09 21.20
CA GLU A 430 -17.20 -5.40 21.01
C GLU A 430 -17.53 -5.57 19.52
N LEU A 431 -16.94 -6.60 18.91
CA LEU A 431 -17.03 -6.89 17.48
C LEU A 431 -17.61 -8.29 17.26
N TRP A 432 -18.69 -8.38 16.49
CA TRP A 432 -19.27 -9.67 16.09
C TRP A 432 -19.91 -9.60 14.70
N LEU A 433 -20.05 -10.77 14.08
CA LEU A 433 -20.67 -10.95 12.77
C LEU A 433 -22.02 -11.65 12.96
N ASN A 434 -23.04 -11.16 12.26
CA ASN A 434 -24.39 -11.72 12.24
C ASN A 434 -24.86 -11.93 10.80
N VAL A 435 -25.86 -12.81 10.62
CA VAL A 435 -26.51 -13.06 9.33
C VAL A 435 -28.03 -12.94 9.47
N SER A 436 -28.71 -12.37 8.48
CA SER A 436 -30.16 -12.20 8.56
C SER A 436 -30.94 -13.53 8.49
N LYS A 437 -30.32 -14.60 7.99
CA LYS A 437 -30.88 -15.96 7.90
C LYS A 437 -29.76 -17.01 7.99
N ASN A 438 -29.93 -18.03 8.83
CA ASN A 438 -29.00 -19.17 8.89
C ASN A 438 -29.24 -20.19 7.75
N ILE A 439 -30.42 -20.15 7.11
CA ILE A 439 -30.79 -20.99 5.98
C ILE A 439 -31.31 -20.07 4.86
N VAL A 440 -30.81 -20.26 3.64
CA VAL A 440 -31.21 -19.50 2.44
C VAL A 440 -31.33 -20.43 1.24
N SER A 441 -32.24 -20.19 0.29
CA SER A 441 -32.28 -20.96 -0.95
C SER A 441 -31.23 -20.46 -1.96
N VAL A 442 -30.74 -21.33 -2.84
CA VAL A 442 -29.96 -20.90 -4.02
C VAL A 442 -30.71 -19.77 -4.77
N GLY A 443 -30.00 -18.72 -5.17
CA GLY A 443 -30.56 -17.52 -5.80
C GLY A 443 -31.29 -16.55 -4.85
N GLY A 444 -31.45 -16.91 -3.58
CA GLY A 444 -32.02 -16.07 -2.53
C GLY A 444 -31.02 -15.11 -1.91
N GLU A 445 -31.54 -14.01 -1.34
CA GLU A 445 -30.75 -12.92 -0.79
C GLU A 445 -30.56 -13.02 0.74
N LEU A 446 -29.35 -12.71 1.17
CA LEU A 446 -28.81 -12.76 2.53
C LEU A 446 -28.14 -11.42 2.85
N GLU A 447 -28.26 -10.95 4.08
CA GLU A 447 -27.48 -9.81 4.59
C GLU A 447 -26.54 -10.31 5.70
N VAL A 448 -25.28 -9.93 5.61
CA VAL A 448 -24.24 -10.18 6.60
C VAL A 448 -23.88 -8.84 7.22
N ILE A 449 -23.94 -8.74 8.54
CA ILE A 449 -23.72 -7.48 9.26
C ILE A 449 -22.60 -7.69 10.28
N VAL A 450 -21.54 -6.89 10.16
CA VAL A 450 -20.51 -6.79 11.21
C VAL A 450 -20.85 -5.61 12.09
N TYR A 451 -21.04 -5.87 13.38
CA TYR A 451 -21.35 -4.85 14.40
C TYR A 451 -20.08 -4.45 15.14
N GLN A 452 -19.99 -3.16 15.47
CA GLN A 452 -18.99 -2.56 16.36
C GLN A 452 -19.72 -1.72 17.41
N ASN A 453 -19.69 -2.16 18.67
CA ASN A 453 -20.22 -1.41 19.81
C ASN A 453 -19.11 -1.11 20.83
N LEU A 454 -19.31 -0.11 21.67
CA LEU A 454 -18.54 0.03 22.91
C LEU A 454 -19.05 -0.98 23.95
N THR A 455 -18.17 -1.68 24.67
CA THR A 455 -18.55 -2.50 25.83
C THR A 455 -17.70 -2.23 27.07
N ASN A 456 -18.31 -2.41 28.23
CA ASN A 456 -17.65 -2.42 29.55
C ASN A 456 -17.77 -3.80 30.23
N ALA A 457 -18.18 -4.84 29.49
CA ALA A 457 -18.43 -6.18 30.04
C ALA A 457 -18.26 -7.29 28.99
N ASP A 458 -17.67 -8.40 29.40
CA ASP A 458 -17.51 -9.61 28.58
C ASP A 458 -18.87 -10.25 28.28
N LYS A 459 -19.23 -10.35 26.99
CA LYS A 459 -20.27 -11.25 26.51
C LYS A 459 -19.61 -12.39 25.74
N ASN A 460 -20.10 -13.62 25.92
CA ASN A 460 -19.63 -14.75 25.12
C ASN A 460 -19.93 -14.54 23.62
N ASN A 461 -19.00 -14.96 22.77
CA ASN A 461 -19.03 -14.97 21.31
C ASN A 461 -18.80 -13.62 20.58
N ALA A 462 -18.35 -12.56 21.26
CA ALA A 462 -17.78 -11.37 20.61
C ALA A 462 -16.25 -11.38 20.68
N TYR A 463 -15.60 -10.77 19.69
CA TYR A 463 -14.19 -10.37 19.77
C TYR A 463 -14.08 -9.01 20.45
N LEU A 464 -13.07 -8.84 21.30
CA LEU A 464 -12.82 -7.59 22.03
C LEU A 464 -11.55 -6.94 21.51
N LEU A 465 -11.68 -5.72 20.99
CA LEU A 465 -10.59 -4.92 20.44
C LEU A 465 -10.32 -3.73 21.38
N GLU A 466 -9.26 -3.84 22.18
CA GLU A 466 -8.81 -2.78 23.09
C GLU A 466 -7.81 -1.86 22.38
N ILE A 467 -8.10 -0.55 22.33
CA ILE A 467 -7.25 0.46 21.69
C ILE A 467 -7.13 1.68 22.62
N THR A 468 -5.93 2.29 22.72
CA THR A 468 -5.73 3.52 23.49
C THR A 468 -6.48 4.71 22.90
N GLN A 469 -6.81 5.73 23.70
CA GLN A 469 -7.56 6.90 23.20
C GLN A 469 -6.82 7.70 22.12
N GLU A 470 -5.48 7.61 22.05
CA GLU A 470 -4.68 8.23 20.99
C GLU A 470 -4.58 7.37 19.73
N GLU A 471 -4.32 6.06 19.85
CA GLU A 471 -4.36 5.14 18.69
C GLU A 471 -5.76 5.07 18.06
N ALA A 472 -6.81 5.28 18.85
CA ALA A 472 -8.17 5.34 18.37
C ALA A 472 -8.45 6.63 17.56
N LYS A 473 -7.69 7.71 17.73
CA LYS A 473 -8.02 9.01 17.13
C LYS A 473 -7.77 9.01 15.62
N GLY A 474 -8.85 9.01 14.84
CA GLY A 474 -8.76 8.99 13.38
C GLY A 474 -8.29 7.67 12.76
N SER A 475 -8.52 6.56 13.47
CA SER A 475 -8.26 5.20 13.00
C SER A 475 -9.48 4.57 12.33
N GLU A 476 -9.29 3.44 11.66
CA GLU A 476 -10.35 2.74 10.92
C GLU A 476 -10.18 1.23 11.04
N LEU A 477 -11.29 0.54 11.34
CA LEU A 477 -11.39 -0.90 11.23
C LEU A 477 -11.80 -1.23 9.79
N ASN A 478 -10.86 -1.72 9.00
CA ASN A 478 -11.11 -2.17 7.65
C ASN A 478 -11.56 -3.63 7.68
N ILE A 479 -12.63 -3.93 6.93
CA ILE A 479 -13.31 -5.21 6.90
C ILE A 479 -13.26 -5.73 5.46
N MET A 480 -12.80 -6.97 5.27
CA MET A 480 -12.90 -7.65 3.98
C MET A 480 -13.66 -8.97 4.15
N LEU A 481 -14.83 -9.09 3.51
CA LEU A 481 -15.67 -10.27 3.57
C LEU A 481 -15.31 -11.25 2.45
N THR A 482 -15.20 -12.53 2.82
CA THR A 482 -15.02 -13.67 1.91
C THR A 482 -16.19 -14.64 2.13
N ALA A 483 -16.98 -14.89 1.08
CA ALA A 483 -18.17 -15.72 1.13
C ALA A 483 -18.23 -16.66 -0.09
N PRO A 484 -17.45 -17.76 -0.12
CA PRO A 484 -17.44 -18.70 -1.24
C PRO A 484 -18.83 -19.30 -1.47
N GLY A 485 -19.26 -19.41 -2.72
CA GLY A 485 -20.62 -19.82 -3.07
C GLY A 485 -21.69 -18.71 -2.96
N PHE A 486 -21.30 -17.46 -2.72
CA PHE A 486 -22.17 -16.27 -2.79
C PHE A 486 -21.66 -15.25 -3.81
N GLN A 487 -22.57 -14.45 -4.36
CA GLN A 487 -22.27 -13.26 -5.18
C GLN A 487 -22.48 -12.01 -4.34
N PHE A 488 -21.53 -11.08 -4.38
CA PHE A 488 -21.64 -9.78 -3.73
C PHE A 488 -22.52 -8.82 -4.53
N ASP A 489 -23.59 -8.31 -3.93
CA ASP A 489 -24.48 -7.30 -4.50
C ASP A 489 -24.06 -5.89 -4.02
N GLY A 490 -22.76 -5.61 -4.16
CA GLY A 490 -22.06 -4.40 -3.69
C GLY A 490 -20.56 -4.66 -3.59
N ALA A 491 -19.84 -3.82 -2.84
CA ALA A 491 -18.44 -4.08 -2.48
C ALA A 491 -18.33 -5.22 -1.46
N ASN A 492 -17.25 -6.01 -1.51
CA ASN A 492 -16.92 -7.02 -0.49
C ASN A 492 -16.04 -6.44 0.66
N THR A 493 -15.96 -5.11 0.74
CA THR A 493 -15.06 -4.37 1.62
C THR A 493 -15.79 -3.20 2.27
N ALA A 494 -15.49 -2.91 3.54
CA ALA A 494 -16.04 -1.77 4.28
C ALA A 494 -14.99 -1.19 5.26
N SER A 495 -15.24 0.00 5.79
CA SER A 495 -14.44 0.61 6.85
C SER A 495 -15.38 1.13 7.94
N LEU A 496 -15.11 0.81 9.21
CA LEU A 496 -15.81 1.40 10.35
C LEU A 496 -14.91 2.42 11.07
N PRO A 497 -15.38 3.65 11.35
CA PRO A 497 -14.62 4.64 12.09
C PRO A 497 -14.24 4.16 13.49
N ILE A 498 -12.95 4.14 13.80
CA ILE A 498 -12.49 4.10 15.19
C ILE A 498 -12.22 5.56 15.56
N ASP A 499 -12.96 6.10 16.54
CA ASP A 499 -12.67 7.40 17.14
C ASP A 499 -13.38 7.55 18.50
N PRO A 500 -12.78 8.21 19.51
CA PRO A 500 -13.48 8.55 20.75
C PRO A 500 -14.80 9.33 20.52
N ASN A 501 -14.94 10.02 19.38
CA ASN A 501 -16.15 10.73 18.98
C ASN A 501 -17.30 9.82 18.48
N THR A 502 -17.04 8.59 18.06
CA THR A 502 -18.06 7.64 17.59
C THR A 502 -18.49 6.64 18.66
N ALA A 503 -17.72 6.50 19.74
CA ALA A 503 -17.92 5.51 20.81
C ALA A 503 -19.29 5.54 21.55
N GLN A 504 -20.14 6.54 21.32
CA GLN A 504 -21.51 6.61 21.85
C GLN A 504 -22.57 6.03 20.90
N THR A 505 -22.19 5.60 19.69
CA THR A 505 -23.12 5.13 18.65
C THR A 505 -22.68 3.74 18.16
N ALA A 506 -23.62 2.81 18.11
CA ALA A 506 -23.40 1.50 17.49
C ALA A 506 -23.09 1.69 16.00
N GLN A 507 -22.06 1.02 15.48
CA GLN A 507 -21.69 1.07 14.06
C GLN A 507 -21.83 -0.31 13.41
N THR A 508 -22.21 -0.33 12.13
CA THR A 508 -22.48 -1.54 11.37
C THR A 508 -21.96 -1.43 9.96
N ALA A 509 -21.33 -2.48 9.45
CA ALA A 509 -21.06 -2.65 8.03
C ALA A 509 -21.98 -3.74 7.46
N CYS A 510 -22.82 -3.39 6.47
CA CYS A 510 -23.75 -4.33 5.86
C CYS A 510 -23.23 -4.84 4.49
N PHE A 511 -23.27 -6.16 4.29
CA PHE A 511 -22.93 -6.81 3.02
C PHE A 511 -24.12 -7.60 2.49
N ARG A 512 -24.57 -7.26 1.27
CA ARG A 512 -25.66 -7.97 0.57
C ARG A 512 -25.09 -9.08 -0.31
N LEU A 513 -25.63 -10.29 -0.14
CA LEU A 513 -25.18 -11.50 -0.82
C LEU A 513 -26.36 -12.23 -1.48
N THR A 514 -26.20 -12.62 -2.75
CA THR A 514 -27.06 -13.62 -3.42
C THR A 514 -26.39 -15.00 -3.32
N ALA A 515 -27.08 -16.01 -2.80
CA ALA A 515 -26.56 -17.39 -2.73
C ALA A 515 -26.47 -18.05 -4.12
N LEU A 516 -25.40 -18.82 -4.39
CA LEU A 516 -25.14 -19.42 -5.71
C LEU A 516 -25.02 -20.96 -5.68
N ARG A 517 -24.40 -21.49 -4.63
CA ARG A 517 -24.06 -22.91 -4.47
C ARG A 517 -24.86 -23.48 -3.31
N PHE A 518 -25.42 -24.68 -3.46
CA PHE A 518 -26.08 -25.39 -2.37
C PHE A 518 -25.06 -26.01 -1.39
N GLY A 519 -25.53 -26.33 -0.17
CA GLY A 519 -24.71 -26.90 0.92
C GLY A 519 -24.29 -25.86 1.96
N THR A 520 -23.52 -26.29 2.96
CA THR A 520 -23.00 -25.40 4.01
C THR A 520 -21.85 -24.56 3.48
N ALA A 521 -21.94 -23.23 3.63
CA ALA A 521 -20.90 -22.29 3.24
C ALA A 521 -20.44 -21.48 4.47
N THR A 522 -19.12 -21.38 4.66
CA THR A 522 -18.51 -20.50 5.67
C THR A 522 -18.39 -19.09 5.10
N ILE A 523 -18.80 -18.10 5.88
CA ILE A 523 -18.60 -16.68 5.59
C ILE A 523 -17.60 -16.14 6.61
N THR A 524 -16.51 -15.55 6.12
CA THR A 524 -15.39 -15.03 6.93
C THR A 524 -15.24 -13.53 6.69
N ALA A 525 -15.27 -12.72 7.75
CA ALA A 525 -14.79 -11.34 7.74
C ALA A 525 -13.36 -11.31 8.30
N GLU A 526 -12.39 -10.94 7.47
CA GLU A 526 -11.04 -10.60 7.94
C GLU A 526 -11.05 -9.14 8.41
N LEU A 527 -10.61 -8.90 9.65
CA LEU A 527 -10.58 -7.58 10.29
C LEU A 527 -9.15 -7.03 10.36
N TYR A 528 -8.99 -5.75 10.02
CA TYR A 528 -7.69 -5.09 9.89
C TYR A 528 -7.70 -3.67 10.47
N ARG A 529 -6.65 -3.28 11.19
CA ARG A 529 -6.43 -1.91 11.67
C ARG A 529 -5.34 -1.24 10.85
N GLY A 530 -5.70 -0.25 10.03
CA GLY A 530 -4.79 0.34 9.04
C GLY A 530 -4.42 -0.66 7.94
N ASN A 531 -3.28 -1.35 8.10
CA ASN A 531 -2.86 -2.53 7.33
C ASN A 531 -2.79 -3.82 8.18
N THR A 532 -2.58 -3.69 9.50
CA THR A 532 -2.35 -4.81 10.41
C THR A 532 -3.57 -5.72 10.51
N PHE A 533 -3.40 -7.02 10.31
CA PHE A 533 -4.44 -8.02 10.54
C PHE A 533 -4.68 -8.22 12.05
N GLU A 534 -5.94 -8.08 12.49
CA GLU A 534 -6.33 -8.23 13.90
C GLU A 534 -6.97 -9.60 14.17
N THR A 535 -7.99 -10.02 13.39
CA THR A 535 -8.68 -11.32 13.58
C THR A 535 -9.57 -11.74 12.40
N ASN A 536 -10.07 -12.97 12.44
CA ASN A 536 -11.22 -13.44 11.63
C ASN A 536 -12.49 -13.48 12.48
N LEU A 537 -13.62 -13.06 11.93
CA LEU A 537 -14.96 -13.43 12.41
C LEU A 537 -15.61 -14.38 11.39
N GLU A 538 -16.12 -15.52 11.83
CA GLU A 538 -16.64 -16.58 10.95
C GLU A 538 -18.03 -17.05 11.35
N THR A 539 -18.84 -17.40 10.36
CA THR A 539 -20.16 -18.02 10.54
C THR A 539 -20.44 -19.04 9.43
N GLN A 540 -21.44 -19.89 9.61
CA GLN A 540 -21.88 -20.86 8.61
C GLN A 540 -23.35 -20.64 8.25
N VAL A 541 -23.64 -20.72 6.95
CA VAL A 541 -24.99 -20.61 6.40
C VAL A 541 -25.28 -21.86 5.56
N GLU A 542 -26.45 -22.47 5.77
CA GLU A 542 -26.91 -23.59 4.94
C GLU A 542 -27.65 -23.07 3.72
N VAL A 543 -27.12 -23.34 2.52
CA VAL A 543 -27.80 -23.01 1.28
C VAL A 543 -28.63 -24.19 0.80
N ALA A 544 -29.95 -24.10 0.99
CA ALA A 544 -30.91 -25.12 0.58
C ALA A 544 -31.00 -25.22 -0.96
N GLY A 545 -30.87 -26.45 -1.46
CA GLY A 545 -31.01 -26.76 -2.88
C GLY A 545 -32.46 -26.57 -3.36
N VAL A 546 -32.67 -25.57 -4.20
CA VAL A 546 -33.92 -25.33 -4.93
C VAL A 546 -33.55 -25.00 -6.38
N ASP A 547 -34.16 -25.68 -7.36
CA ASP A 547 -34.03 -25.36 -8.79
C ASP A 547 -34.78 -24.04 -9.10
N LEU A 548 -34.18 -22.92 -8.69
CA LEU A 548 -34.59 -21.58 -9.11
C LEU A 548 -33.92 -21.25 -10.46
N PRO A 549 -34.66 -20.71 -11.45
CA PRO A 549 -34.10 -20.44 -12.76
C PRO A 549 -32.98 -19.37 -12.67
N PRO A 550 -31.80 -19.60 -13.28
CA PRO A 550 -30.66 -18.72 -13.12
C PRO A 550 -30.96 -17.29 -13.59
N LYS A 551 -30.84 -16.31 -12.67
CA LYS A 551 -30.94 -14.85 -12.97
C LYS A 551 -30.09 -14.55 -14.23
N PRO A 552 -30.65 -13.94 -15.30
CA PRO A 552 -29.96 -13.75 -16.58
C PRO A 552 -28.78 -12.78 -16.45
N ILE A 553 -27.80 -12.88 -17.36
CA ILE A 553 -26.57 -12.07 -17.35
C ILE A 553 -26.93 -10.58 -17.51
N LYS A 554 -26.98 -9.85 -16.39
CA LYS A 554 -27.08 -8.39 -16.33
C LYS A 554 -25.73 -7.75 -16.67
N THR A 555 -25.75 -6.62 -17.36
CA THR A 555 -24.57 -5.78 -17.60
C THR A 555 -24.74 -4.43 -16.89
N GLN A 556 -23.75 -4.05 -16.10
CA GLN A 556 -23.61 -2.69 -15.59
C GLN A 556 -23.26 -1.70 -16.73
N PRO A 557 -23.64 -0.41 -16.63
CA PRO A 557 -23.06 0.66 -17.45
C PRO A 557 -21.55 0.76 -17.21
N ARG A 558 -20.77 1.11 -18.26
CA ARG A 558 -19.32 1.30 -18.18
C ARG A 558 -18.79 2.15 -19.35
N PRO A 559 -17.69 2.92 -19.17
CA PRO A 559 -17.09 3.76 -20.21
C PRO A 559 -16.36 2.97 -21.31
N VAL A 560 -16.06 1.69 -21.10
CA VAL A 560 -15.34 0.83 -22.06
C VAL A 560 -16.28 -0.24 -22.68
N PRO A 561 -16.06 -0.66 -23.95
CA PRO A 561 -16.91 -1.64 -24.63
C PRO A 561 -17.12 -2.94 -23.83
N GLN A 562 -18.29 -3.55 -23.95
CA GLN A 562 -18.52 -4.92 -23.46
C GLN A 562 -17.72 -5.92 -24.31
N PRO A 563 -17.29 -7.06 -23.75
CA PRO A 563 -16.79 -8.20 -24.53
C PRO A 563 -17.82 -8.66 -25.57
N ASP A 564 -17.37 -9.20 -26.70
CA ASP A 564 -18.25 -9.66 -27.79
C ASP A 564 -19.17 -10.80 -27.36
N PHE A 565 -18.67 -11.64 -26.44
CA PHE A 565 -19.38 -12.74 -25.80
C PHE A 565 -19.08 -12.77 -24.29
N ILE A 566 -20.10 -13.07 -23.50
CA ILE A 566 -19.96 -13.48 -22.10
C ILE A 566 -20.52 -14.91 -21.98
N LEU A 567 -19.69 -15.83 -21.50
CA LEU A 567 -20.06 -17.21 -21.18
C LEU A 567 -20.03 -17.39 -19.66
N ARG A 568 -21.21 -17.58 -19.05
CA ARG A 568 -21.33 -18.07 -17.68
C ARG A 568 -21.13 -19.58 -17.66
N VAL A 569 -20.39 -20.06 -16.67
CA VAL A 569 -20.24 -21.48 -16.32
C VAL A 569 -20.60 -21.64 -14.83
N GLN A 570 -21.47 -22.59 -14.51
CA GLN A 570 -21.83 -22.91 -13.12
C GLN A 570 -21.81 -24.43 -12.90
N THR A 571 -21.07 -24.87 -11.89
CA THR A 571 -20.86 -26.27 -11.51
C THR A 571 -21.98 -26.72 -10.58
N VAL A 572 -22.79 -27.69 -11.02
CA VAL A 572 -23.88 -28.27 -10.21
C VAL A 572 -23.54 -29.71 -9.86
N TRP A 573 -23.16 -29.93 -8.61
CA TRP A 573 -22.88 -31.26 -8.06
C TRP A 573 -24.16 -32.05 -7.77
N ASN A 574 -24.02 -33.37 -7.70
CA ASN A 574 -25.05 -34.31 -7.25
C ASN A 574 -24.58 -34.99 -5.96
N GLU A 575 -25.29 -34.70 -4.86
CA GLU A 575 -25.04 -35.20 -3.50
C GLU A 575 -24.90 -36.71 -3.39
N THR A 576 -25.55 -37.48 -4.26
CA THR A 576 -25.59 -38.95 -4.16
C THR A 576 -24.35 -39.65 -4.69
N ASN A 577 -23.67 -39.07 -5.68
CA ASN A 577 -22.68 -39.78 -6.50
C ASN A 577 -21.35 -39.01 -6.70
N SER A 578 -21.16 -37.85 -6.08
CA SER A 578 -19.99 -36.97 -6.26
C SER A 578 -19.67 -36.66 -7.74
N ALA A 579 -20.71 -36.58 -8.57
CA ALA A 579 -20.63 -36.21 -9.98
C ALA A 579 -21.18 -34.80 -10.18
N CYS A 580 -20.70 -34.07 -11.18
CA CYS A 580 -21.18 -32.73 -11.51
C CYS A 580 -21.72 -32.64 -12.94
N LYS A 581 -22.50 -31.59 -13.20
CA LYS A 581 -22.84 -31.08 -14.54
C LYS A 581 -22.48 -29.60 -14.59
N PHE A 582 -21.93 -29.13 -15.70
CA PHE A 582 -21.75 -27.71 -15.95
C PHE A 582 -23.02 -27.14 -16.60
N GLN A 583 -23.48 -26.00 -16.09
CA GLN A 583 -24.54 -25.19 -16.69
C GLN A 583 -23.91 -24.00 -17.41
N TYR A 584 -24.34 -23.74 -18.63
CA TYR A 584 -23.81 -22.67 -19.47
C TYR A 584 -24.91 -21.68 -19.87
N GLN A 585 -24.60 -20.38 -19.78
CA GLN A 585 -25.39 -19.32 -20.42
C GLN A 585 -24.44 -18.48 -21.28
N ILE A 586 -24.74 -18.31 -22.57
CA ILE A 586 -23.94 -17.47 -23.48
C ILE A 586 -24.75 -16.29 -24.00
N ARG A 587 -24.19 -15.09 -23.83
CA ARG A 587 -24.74 -13.81 -24.31
C ARG A 587 -23.75 -13.15 -25.27
N SER A 588 -24.19 -12.74 -26.45
CA SER A 588 -23.37 -11.95 -27.38
C SER A 588 -23.87 -10.53 -27.51
N PHE A 589 -22.93 -9.59 -27.60
CA PHE A 589 -23.19 -8.17 -27.79
C PHE A 589 -23.06 -7.74 -29.27
N ARG A 590 -22.37 -8.54 -30.10
CA ARG A 590 -22.43 -8.40 -31.58
C ARG A 590 -23.55 -9.21 -32.22
N LEU A 591 -23.89 -10.38 -31.67
CA LEU A 591 -24.85 -11.35 -32.24
C LEU A 591 -26.02 -11.66 -31.28
N PRO A 592 -26.74 -10.65 -30.72
CA PRO A 592 -27.74 -10.86 -29.67
C PRO A 592 -28.95 -11.71 -30.12
N SER A 593 -29.24 -11.76 -31.42
CA SER A 593 -30.31 -12.61 -31.98
C SER A 593 -29.94 -14.10 -32.09
N LEU A 594 -28.66 -14.44 -31.99
CA LEU A 594 -28.17 -15.83 -31.96
C LEU A 594 -27.87 -16.28 -30.53
N PHE A 595 -27.34 -15.37 -29.70
CA PHE A 595 -26.96 -15.63 -28.32
C PHE A 595 -27.58 -14.59 -27.37
N PRO A 596 -28.86 -14.73 -26.99
CA PRO A 596 -29.58 -13.74 -26.21
C PRO A 596 -29.16 -13.69 -24.72
N GLY A 597 -28.49 -14.74 -24.20
CA GLY A 597 -28.16 -14.87 -22.77
C GLY A 597 -29.23 -15.55 -21.90
N GLU A 598 -30.30 -16.06 -22.52
CA GLU A 598 -31.45 -16.70 -21.83
C GLU A 598 -31.47 -18.24 -22.00
N ILE A 599 -30.70 -18.78 -22.95
CA ILE A 599 -30.62 -20.22 -23.21
C ILE A 599 -29.67 -20.85 -22.19
N ASN A 600 -30.19 -21.83 -21.43
CA ASN A 600 -29.43 -22.65 -20.50
C ASN A 600 -29.03 -23.95 -21.20
N TYR A 601 -27.73 -24.16 -21.41
CA TYR A 601 -27.19 -25.44 -21.90
C TYR A 601 -26.59 -26.22 -20.71
N HIS A 602 -26.52 -27.55 -20.81
CA HIS A 602 -26.02 -28.44 -19.75
C HIS A 602 -25.02 -29.43 -20.33
N SER A 603 -23.88 -29.64 -19.67
CA SER A 603 -22.98 -30.75 -20.02
C SER A 603 -23.62 -32.12 -19.73
N GLU A 604 -23.01 -33.18 -20.24
CA GLU A 604 -23.22 -34.52 -19.69
C GLU A 604 -22.75 -34.59 -18.22
N LEU A 605 -23.14 -35.65 -17.49
CA LEU A 605 -22.79 -35.82 -16.09
C LEU A 605 -21.35 -36.38 -15.98
N LEU A 606 -20.44 -35.57 -15.43
CA LEU A 606 -19.02 -35.89 -15.26
C LEU A 606 -18.76 -36.39 -13.84
N SER A 607 -18.05 -37.52 -13.69
CA SER A 607 -17.65 -38.03 -12.38
C SER A 607 -16.52 -37.19 -11.77
N SER A 608 -16.40 -37.15 -10.42
CA SER A 608 -15.23 -36.57 -9.74
C SER A 608 -13.90 -37.09 -10.31
N SER A 609 -13.83 -38.40 -10.57
CA SER A 609 -12.65 -39.04 -11.17
C SER A 609 -12.27 -38.48 -12.54
N TRP A 610 -13.22 -38.00 -13.36
CA TRP A 610 -12.91 -37.36 -14.64
C TRP A 610 -12.28 -35.97 -14.43
N ILE A 611 -12.80 -35.20 -13.47
CA ILE A 611 -12.31 -33.87 -13.12
C ILE A 611 -10.88 -33.96 -12.54
N GLU A 612 -10.64 -34.92 -11.64
CA GLU A 612 -9.31 -35.24 -11.10
C GLU A 612 -8.34 -35.69 -12.20
N GLN A 613 -8.79 -36.60 -13.09
CA GLN A 613 -7.96 -37.10 -14.19
C GLN A 613 -7.66 -36.05 -15.25
N MET A 614 -8.49 -35.02 -15.44
CA MET A 614 -8.28 -33.98 -16.47
C MET A 614 -6.90 -33.30 -16.34
N ARG A 615 -6.47 -32.91 -15.14
CA ARG A 615 -5.12 -32.33 -14.95
C ARG A 615 -4.02 -33.38 -15.23
N GLY A 616 -4.24 -34.65 -14.88
CA GLY A 616 -3.33 -35.76 -15.20
C GLY A 616 -3.22 -36.06 -16.71
N LEU A 617 -4.31 -35.92 -17.46
CA LEU A 617 -4.32 -36.03 -18.92
C LEU A 617 -3.51 -34.90 -19.57
N LEU A 618 -3.61 -33.67 -19.06
CA LEU A 618 -2.76 -32.57 -19.53
C LEU A 618 -1.28 -32.81 -19.19
N GLY A 619 -0.97 -33.22 -17.95
CA GLY A 619 0.40 -33.51 -17.52
C GLY A 619 1.07 -34.59 -18.36
N THR A 620 0.44 -35.76 -18.49
CA THR A 620 0.95 -36.85 -19.35
C THR A 620 1.01 -36.46 -20.82
N THR A 621 0.13 -35.59 -21.31
CA THR A 621 0.23 -35.03 -22.67
C THR A 621 1.49 -34.17 -22.83
N LEU A 622 1.81 -33.31 -21.85
CA LEU A 622 3.02 -32.46 -21.87
C LEU A 622 4.32 -33.28 -21.73
N GLU A 623 4.32 -34.34 -20.92
CA GLU A 623 5.45 -35.30 -20.86
C GLU A 623 5.69 -35.94 -22.23
N ASN A 624 4.64 -36.49 -22.87
CA ASN A 624 4.74 -37.09 -24.21
C ASN A 624 5.16 -36.08 -25.31
N ILE A 625 4.86 -34.79 -25.14
CA ILE A 625 5.32 -33.72 -26.06
C ILE A 625 6.82 -33.47 -25.93
N SER A 626 7.39 -33.61 -24.73
CA SER A 626 8.80 -33.27 -24.47
C SER A 626 9.80 -34.26 -25.08
N ASP A 627 9.38 -35.51 -25.26
CA ASP A 627 10.17 -36.58 -25.90
C ASP A 627 9.87 -36.73 -27.41
N ALA A 628 9.04 -35.87 -28.01
CA ALA A 628 8.51 -36.00 -29.38
C ALA A 628 8.94 -34.86 -30.32
N LEU A 629 8.63 -35.00 -31.62
CA LEU A 629 8.84 -33.93 -32.60
C LEU A 629 7.74 -32.84 -32.48
N PRO A 630 8.00 -31.58 -32.84
CA PRO A 630 7.01 -30.49 -32.71
C PRO A 630 5.66 -30.72 -33.42
N GLU A 631 5.66 -31.40 -34.57
CA GLU A 631 4.42 -31.75 -35.30
C GLU A 631 3.59 -32.82 -34.56
N ASP A 632 4.24 -33.82 -33.97
CA ASP A 632 3.60 -34.80 -33.11
C ASP A 632 3.06 -34.12 -31.85
N GLY A 633 3.85 -33.23 -31.23
CA GLY A 633 3.43 -32.51 -30.03
C GLY A 633 2.20 -31.64 -30.24
N ARG A 634 2.12 -30.95 -31.39
CA ARG A 634 0.91 -30.21 -31.81
C ARG A 634 -0.28 -31.14 -31.98
N SER A 635 -0.07 -32.31 -32.59
CA SER A 635 -1.11 -33.31 -32.81
C SER A 635 -1.67 -33.87 -31.48
N HIS A 636 -0.82 -34.05 -30.47
CA HIS A 636 -1.25 -34.45 -29.12
C HIS A 636 -2.10 -33.37 -28.42
N LEU A 637 -1.65 -32.11 -28.37
CA LEU A 637 -2.49 -31.02 -27.80
C LEU A 637 -3.80 -30.83 -28.56
N THR A 638 -3.79 -30.92 -29.88
CA THR A 638 -5.01 -30.82 -30.69
C THR A 638 -5.98 -31.96 -30.39
N SER A 639 -5.48 -33.18 -30.15
CA SER A 639 -6.31 -34.33 -29.79
C SER A 639 -6.93 -34.20 -28.40
N LEU A 640 -6.14 -33.77 -27.40
CA LEU A 640 -6.63 -33.46 -26.06
C LEU A 640 -7.67 -32.32 -26.09
N GLY A 641 -7.40 -31.24 -26.83
CA GLY A 641 -8.30 -30.11 -26.98
C GLY A 641 -9.65 -30.48 -27.62
N GLN A 642 -9.65 -31.40 -28.60
CA GLN A 642 -10.88 -31.92 -29.20
C GLN A 642 -11.65 -32.82 -28.24
N TYR A 643 -10.95 -33.68 -27.48
CA TYR A 643 -11.55 -34.51 -26.44
C TYR A 643 -12.25 -33.63 -25.38
N LEU A 644 -11.57 -32.60 -24.87
CA LEU A 644 -12.13 -31.67 -23.87
C LEU A 644 -13.33 -30.89 -24.43
N PHE A 645 -13.24 -30.36 -25.66
CA PHE A 645 -14.35 -29.63 -26.30
C PHE A 645 -15.59 -30.52 -26.51
N GLN A 646 -15.40 -31.83 -26.71
CA GLN A 646 -16.50 -32.80 -26.88
C GLN A 646 -17.20 -33.16 -25.57
N HIS A 647 -16.47 -33.24 -24.44
CA HIS A 647 -17.02 -33.71 -23.15
C HIS A 647 -17.51 -32.56 -22.26
N LEU A 648 -16.94 -31.36 -22.38
CA LEU A 648 -17.36 -30.20 -21.60
C LEU A 648 -18.64 -29.55 -22.17
N PHE A 649 -18.68 -29.29 -23.48
CA PHE A 649 -19.82 -28.63 -24.11
C PHE A 649 -20.83 -29.62 -24.71
N PRO A 650 -22.14 -29.44 -24.51
CA PRO A 650 -23.17 -30.24 -25.19
C PRO A 650 -23.18 -29.99 -26.70
N THR A 651 -23.76 -30.92 -27.45
CA THR A 651 -23.70 -30.99 -28.92
C THR A 651 -24.25 -29.73 -29.63
N GLU A 652 -25.22 -29.09 -29.00
CA GLU A 652 -25.87 -27.84 -29.40
C GLU A 652 -24.87 -26.69 -29.31
N LEU A 653 -24.28 -26.47 -28.13
CA LEU A 653 -23.29 -25.41 -27.91
C LEU A 653 -22.03 -25.64 -28.76
N GLN A 654 -21.59 -26.89 -28.91
CA GLN A 654 -20.51 -27.24 -29.85
C GLN A 654 -20.86 -26.84 -31.29
N SER A 655 -22.10 -27.09 -31.72
CA SER A 655 -22.58 -26.74 -33.07
C SER A 655 -22.67 -25.24 -33.26
N ASP A 656 -23.14 -24.51 -32.25
CA ASP A 656 -23.25 -23.05 -32.26
C ASP A 656 -21.86 -22.39 -32.41
N PHE A 657 -20.87 -22.81 -31.62
CA PHE A 657 -19.48 -22.34 -31.75
C PHE A 657 -18.86 -22.66 -33.12
N ARG A 658 -19.13 -23.84 -33.68
CA ARG A 658 -18.62 -24.26 -35.00
C ARG A 658 -19.26 -23.49 -36.16
N ASN A 659 -20.56 -23.18 -36.08
CA ASN A 659 -21.37 -22.79 -37.23
C ASN A 659 -21.90 -21.34 -37.20
N LEU A 660 -22.19 -20.79 -36.01
CA LEU A 660 -22.80 -19.46 -35.86
C LEU A 660 -21.78 -18.34 -35.63
N ILE A 661 -20.57 -18.69 -35.17
CA ILE A 661 -19.49 -17.74 -34.90
C ILE A 661 -18.55 -17.66 -36.11
N PRO A 662 -18.40 -16.47 -36.77
CA PRO A 662 -17.52 -16.29 -37.92
C PRO A 662 -16.08 -16.75 -37.69
N ARG A 663 -15.39 -17.15 -38.76
CA ARG A 663 -14.07 -17.84 -38.72
C ARG A 663 -12.91 -16.98 -39.23
N ASP A 664 -13.24 -15.84 -39.82
CA ASP A 664 -12.37 -14.83 -40.43
C ASP A 664 -11.97 -13.70 -39.45
N ARG A 665 -12.51 -13.71 -38.23
CA ARG A 665 -12.33 -12.64 -37.24
C ARG A 665 -12.14 -13.21 -35.82
N THR A 666 -11.21 -12.63 -35.07
CA THR A 666 -11.06 -12.86 -33.62
C THR A 666 -12.11 -12.04 -32.85
N PHE A 667 -12.72 -12.64 -31.84
CA PHE A 667 -13.71 -12.01 -30.96
C PHE A 667 -13.21 -11.95 -29.51
N THR A 668 -13.81 -11.13 -28.65
CA THR A 668 -13.49 -11.12 -27.21
C THR A 668 -14.49 -11.98 -26.42
N LEU A 669 -13.99 -12.90 -25.60
CA LEU A 669 -14.79 -13.81 -24.79
C LEU A 669 -14.44 -13.62 -23.31
N LEU A 670 -15.42 -13.27 -22.50
CA LEU A 670 -15.31 -13.27 -21.05
C LEU A 670 -15.99 -14.53 -20.48
N ILE A 671 -15.22 -15.36 -19.79
CA ILE A 671 -15.72 -16.55 -19.09
C ILE A 671 -15.93 -16.20 -17.62
N LEU A 672 -17.18 -16.27 -17.15
CA LEU A 672 -17.55 -16.08 -15.75
C LEU A 672 -17.80 -17.46 -15.12
N ALA A 673 -16.90 -17.92 -14.27
CA ALA A 673 -16.89 -19.27 -13.71
C ALA A 673 -16.92 -19.25 -12.18
N ASP A 674 -17.43 -20.32 -11.56
CA ASP A 674 -17.11 -20.62 -10.15
C ASP A 674 -15.72 -21.27 -10.02
N GLN A 675 -15.24 -21.39 -8.79
CA GLN A 675 -13.92 -21.94 -8.47
C GLN A 675 -13.75 -23.43 -8.84
N ASP A 676 -14.86 -24.18 -8.92
CA ASP A 676 -14.85 -25.61 -9.24
C ASP A 676 -14.66 -25.81 -10.76
N ALA A 677 -15.15 -24.89 -11.59
CA ALA A 677 -14.97 -24.87 -13.05
C ALA A 677 -13.55 -24.43 -13.50
N SER A 678 -12.51 -24.88 -12.79
CA SER A 678 -11.09 -24.64 -13.07
C SER A 678 -10.60 -25.51 -14.25
N LEU A 679 -11.01 -25.13 -15.46
CA LEU A 679 -10.80 -25.87 -16.71
C LEU A 679 -9.85 -25.11 -17.67
N PRO A 680 -9.09 -25.78 -18.54
CA PRO A 680 -8.15 -25.14 -19.48
C PRO A 680 -8.86 -24.64 -20.76
N TRP A 681 -9.75 -23.66 -20.62
CA TRP A 681 -10.63 -23.15 -21.68
C TRP A 681 -9.92 -22.77 -22.99
N GLU A 682 -8.69 -22.28 -22.92
CA GLU A 682 -7.87 -21.81 -24.05
C GLU A 682 -7.37 -22.95 -24.95
N LEU A 683 -7.30 -24.18 -24.39
CA LEU A 683 -6.84 -25.42 -25.04
C LEU A 683 -7.96 -26.23 -25.69
N LEU A 684 -9.24 -25.90 -25.43
CA LEU A 684 -10.36 -26.55 -26.11
C LEU A 684 -10.25 -26.31 -27.61
N HIS A 685 -10.47 -27.33 -28.43
CA HIS A 685 -10.27 -27.26 -29.88
C HIS A 685 -11.55 -27.66 -30.62
N ASP A 686 -12.12 -26.73 -31.40
CA ASP A 686 -13.45 -26.90 -32.01
C ASP A 686 -13.48 -27.96 -33.14
N GLY A 687 -12.30 -28.35 -33.63
CA GLY A 687 -12.06 -29.22 -34.78
C GLY A 687 -11.27 -28.55 -35.90
N GLN A 688 -11.09 -27.23 -35.84
CA GLN A 688 -10.32 -26.42 -36.79
C GLN A 688 -9.28 -25.53 -36.10
N ARG A 689 -9.57 -25.03 -34.89
CA ARG A 689 -8.69 -24.16 -34.10
C ARG A 689 -8.87 -24.38 -32.60
N PHE A 690 -7.86 -24.01 -31.82
CA PHE A 690 -8.01 -23.79 -30.38
C PHE A 690 -8.96 -22.61 -30.13
N LEU A 691 -9.68 -22.60 -29.01
CA LEU A 691 -10.54 -21.46 -28.65
C LEU A 691 -9.72 -20.17 -28.51
N SER A 692 -8.46 -20.25 -28.08
CA SER A 692 -7.57 -19.08 -28.07
C SER A 692 -7.14 -18.57 -29.46
N ASP A 693 -7.11 -19.40 -30.51
CA ASP A 693 -6.93 -18.93 -31.92
C ASP A 693 -8.25 -18.38 -32.53
N ARG A 694 -9.37 -18.38 -31.78
CA ARG A 694 -10.66 -17.76 -32.14
C ARG A 694 -11.04 -16.57 -31.27
N PHE A 695 -10.65 -16.60 -29.99
CA PHE A 695 -11.11 -15.67 -28.98
C PHE A 695 -9.95 -15.13 -28.14
N ILE A 696 -9.98 -13.82 -27.92
CA ILE A 696 -9.26 -13.17 -26.82
C ILE A 696 -10.05 -13.52 -25.55
N ILE A 697 -9.58 -14.54 -24.82
CA ILE A 697 -10.25 -15.06 -23.61
C ILE A 697 -9.76 -14.30 -22.39
N GLY A 698 -10.69 -13.74 -21.62
CA GLY A 698 -10.49 -13.34 -20.23
C GLY A 698 -11.40 -14.16 -19.31
N ARG A 699 -10.92 -14.47 -18.10
CA ARG A 699 -11.66 -15.23 -17.07
C ARG A 699 -12.00 -14.32 -15.89
N TRP A 700 -13.10 -14.59 -15.19
CA TRP A 700 -13.36 -13.98 -13.88
C TRP A 700 -14.20 -14.89 -12.98
N PHE A 701 -14.04 -14.75 -11.67
CA PHE A 701 -14.85 -15.47 -10.69
C PHE A 701 -16.27 -14.88 -10.64
N TRP A 702 -17.30 -15.70 -10.85
CA TRP A 702 -18.69 -15.25 -10.88
C TRP A 702 -19.10 -14.53 -9.58
N GLU A 703 -18.61 -15.01 -8.43
CA GLU A 703 -18.79 -14.43 -7.09
C GLU A 703 -18.44 -12.92 -7.04
N LEU A 704 -17.43 -12.52 -7.83
CA LEU A 704 -16.86 -11.18 -7.92
C LEU A 704 -17.23 -10.47 -9.24
N ASN A 705 -18.22 -10.96 -10.00
CA ASN A 705 -18.58 -10.35 -11.30
C ASN A 705 -18.98 -8.88 -11.18
N ASN A 706 -19.65 -8.51 -10.08
CA ASN A 706 -20.16 -7.15 -9.87
C ASN A 706 -19.05 -6.14 -9.52
N THR A 707 -17.89 -6.60 -9.02
CA THR A 707 -16.74 -5.79 -8.62
C THR A 707 -15.56 -5.89 -9.61
N ARG A 708 -15.75 -6.52 -10.78
CA ARG A 708 -14.69 -6.68 -11.80
C ARG A 708 -14.26 -5.33 -12.36
N PRO A 709 -12.98 -4.93 -12.24
CA PRO A 709 -12.51 -3.68 -12.81
C PRO A 709 -12.59 -3.67 -14.35
N HIS A 710 -13.07 -2.56 -14.89
CA HIS A 710 -13.12 -2.28 -16.33
C HIS A 710 -12.11 -1.19 -16.74
N GLU A 711 -11.42 -0.60 -15.77
CA GLU A 711 -10.20 0.17 -15.91
C GLU A 711 -9.23 -0.20 -14.77
N PHE A 712 -7.93 -0.09 -14.97
CA PHE A 712 -6.91 -0.44 -13.97
C PHE A 712 -5.67 0.45 -14.03
N PRO A 713 -5.01 0.75 -12.90
CA PRO A 713 -3.85 1.64 -12.89
C PRO A 713 -2.60 0.95 -13.45
N VAL A 714 -1.74 1.71 -14.14
CA VAL A 714 -0.40 1.30 -14.58
C VAL A 714 0.67 2.31 -14.17
N GLY A 715 1.88 1.81 -13.93
CA GLY A 715 3.04 2.57 -13.44
C GLY A 715 4.18 1.60 -13.13
N ALA A 716 4.95 1.86 -12.07
CA ALA A 716 6.07 0.99 -11.67
C ALA A 716 5.62 -0.47 -11.42
N ILE A 717 6.44 -1.41 -11.87
CA ILE A 717 6.21 -2.85 -11.74
C ILE A 717 7.14 -3.38 -10.66
N ASN A 718 6.58 -3.80 -9.53
CA ASN A 718 7.35 -4.48 -8.49
C ASN A 718 7.70 -5.90 -8.91
N VAL A 719 8.92 -6.35 -8.65
CA VAL A 719 9.42 -7.67 -9.07
C VAL A 719 9.75 -8.52 -7.85
N ALA A 720 9.08 -9.66 -7.72
CA ALA A 720 9.38 -10.69 -6.73
C ALA A 720 9.89 -11.95 -7.45
N HIS A 721 10.91 -12.60 -6.91
CA HIS A 721 11.47 -13.81 -7.51
C HIS A 721 11.74 -14.88 -6.45
N TYR A 722 11.64 -16.15 -6.85
CA TYR A 722 12.08 -17.26 -6.01
C TYR A 722 13.62 -17.31 -5.95
N ASN A 723 14.19 -17.88 -4.90
CA ASN A 723 15.66 -18.05 -4.79
C ASN A 723 16.21 -19.11 -5.78
N ASN A 724 15.34 -19.80 -6.52
CA ASN A 724 15.72 -20.70 -7.61
C ASN A 724 15.75 -20.02 -9.00
N VAL A 725 15.48 -18.71 -9.08
CA VAL A 725 15.61 -17.91 -10.29
C VAL A 725 17.05 -17.45 -10.42
N GLU A 726 17.70 -17.86 -11.51
CA GLU A 726 19.05 -17.42 -11.83
C GLU A 726 18.99 -16.12 -12.63
N GLN A 727 19.75 -15.11 -12.21
CA GLN A 727 19.82 -13.77 -12.83
C GLN A 727 18.46 -13.01 -12.86
N PRO A 728 17.82 -12.76 -11.70
CA PRO A 728 16.55 -12.02 -11.63
C PRO A 728 16.63 -10.59 -12.20
N GLU A 729 17.83 -10.03 -12.33
CA GLU A 729 18.08 -8.72 -12.93
C GLU A 729 17.72 -8.70 -14.42
N LEU A 730 17.92 -9.82 -15.14
CA LEU A 730 17.55 -9.94 -16.56
C LEU A 730 16.03 -9.91 -16.75
N TRP A 731 15.30 -10.61 -15.89
CA TRP A 731 13.83 -10.61 -15.88
C TRP A 731 13.28 -9.25 -15.46
N THR A 732 13.95 -8.57 -14.53
CA THR A 732 13.65 -7.19 -14.15
C THR A 732 13.82 -6.23 -15.34
N ALA A 733 14.93 -6.33 -16.09
CA ALA A 733 15.18 -5.47 -17.25
C ALA A 733 14.17 -5.65 -18.42
N LEU A 734 13.47 -6.78 -18.51
CA LEU A 734 12.39 -6.99 -19.49
C LEU A 734 11.09 -6.23 -19.15
N LEU A 735 11.01 -5.65 -17.95
CA LEU A 735 9.84 -4.93 -17.42
C LEU A 735 10.01 -3.40 -17.49
N GLU A 736 10.98 -2.89 -18.24
CA GLU A 736 11.20 -1.46 -18.48
C GLU A 736 10.77 -1.04 -19.90
N PRO A 737 9.46 -0.90 -20.20
CA PRO A 737 9.03 -0.42 -21.50
C PRO A 737 9.36 1.07 -21.70
N PRO A 738 9.66 1.53 -22.94
CA PRO A 738 10.19 2.87 -23.18
C PRO A 738 9.33 4.00 -22.61
N GLY A 739 9.91 4.78 -21.69
CA GLY A 739 9.24 5.89 -21.03
C GLY A 739 8.24 5.49 -19.95
N ALA A 740 8.39 4.30 -19.36
CA ALA A 740 7.75 3.92 -18.10
C ALA A 740 8.65 4.21 -16.88
N PRO A 741 8.11 4.25 -15.66
CA PRO A 741 8.92 4.18 -14.45
C PRO A 741 9.72 2.85 -14.43
N PRO A 742 10.96 2.84 -13.91
CA PRO A 742 11.75 1.63 -13.84
C PRO A 742 11.09 0.58 -12.94
N PRO A 743 11.25 -0.72 -13.25
CA PRO A 743 10.76 -1.81 -12.41
C PRO A 743 11.52 -1.88 -11.08
N LEU A 744 10.80 -2.22 -10.00
CA LEU A 744 11.27 -2.13 -8.62
C LEU A 744 11.45 -3.53 -8.01
N PRO A 745 12.68 -4.08 -7.93
CA PRO A 745 12.91 -5.36 -7.27
C PRO A 745 12.58 -5.27 -5.77
N LEU A 746 11.77 -6.21 -5.28
CA LEU A 746 11.41 -6.26 -3.86
C LEU A 746 12.60 -6.76 -3.01
N PRO A 747 12.93 -6.11 -1.88
CA PRO A 747 13.95 -6.59 -0.95
C PRO A 747 13.69 -8.05 -0.53
N ASP A 748 14.74 -8.86 -0.52
CA ASP A 748 14.75 -10.32 -0.29
C ASP A 748 13.83 -11.15 -1.22
N GLY A 749 13.14 -10.54 -2.19
CA GLY A 749 12.23 -11.20 -3.14
C GLY A 749 10.88 -11.66 -2.56
N VAL A 750 10.57 -11.36 -1.30
CA VAL A 750 9.46 -11.98 -0.54
C VAL A 750 8.23 -11.06 -0.39
N LEU A 751 7.02 -11.65 -0.44
CA LEU A 751 5.76 -10.89 -0.42
C LEU A 751 5.42 -10.22 0.92
N GLY A 752 6.15 -10.52 2.00
CA GLY A 752 6.03 -9.80 3.27
C GLY A 752 6.34 -8.30 3.14
N ASN A 753 7.21 -7.93 2.18
CA ASN A 753 7.58 -6.54 1.92
C ASN A 753 6.55 -5.79 1.05
N LEU A 754 5.41 -6.40 0.69
CA LEU A 754 4.31 -5.71 -0.01
C LEU A 754 3.59 -4.68 0.89
N GLU A 755 3.75 -4.71 2.22
CA GLU A 755 3.12 -3.70 3.10
C GLU A 755 3.72 -2.29 2.93
N SER A 756 5.00 -2.19 2.57
CA SER A 756 5.73 -0.92 2.46
C SER A 756 5.72 -0.31 1.06
N THR A 757 5.19 -1.00 0.05
CA THR A 757 5.12 -0.50 -1.33
C THR A 757 3.90 0.39 -1.54
N GLU A 758 4.00 1.66 -1.15
CA GLU A 758 2.89 2.62 -1.14
C GLU A 758 2.33 2.92 -2.55
N ALA A 759 3.15 2.78 -3.60
CA ALA A 759 2.80 3.11 -4.99
C ALA A 759 2.79 1.90 -5.97
N MET A 760 2.53 0.67 -5.51
CA MET A 760 2.52 -0.51 -6.39
C MET A 760 1.46 -0.39 -7.51
N ARG A 761 1.82 -0.66 -8.76
CA ARG A 761 0.88 -0.65 -9.93
C ARG A 761 0.95 -1.94 -10.74
N GLY A 762 2.14 -2.50 -10.93
CA GLY A 762 2.34 -3.87 -11.39
C GLY A 762 3.02 -4.73 -10.33
N LEU A 763 2.77 -6.04 -10.36
CA LEU A 763 3.51 -7.04 -9.60
C LEU A 763 3.87 -8.21 -10.53
N HIS A 764 5.15 -8.40 -10.84
CA HIS A 764 5.64 -9.58 -11.54
C HIS A 764 6.26 -10.56 -10.54
N LEU A 765 5.75 -11.78 -10.53
CA LEU A 765 6.25 -12.90 -9.74
C LEU A 765 6.94 -13.87 -10.71
N ILE A 766 8.20 -14.24 -10.45
CA ILE A 766 8.90 -15.23 -11.28
C ILE A 766 9.45 -16.40 -10.47
N ARG A 767 9.27 -17.60 -11.02
CA ARG A 767 9.83 -18.87 -10.51
C ARG A 767 10.31 -19.76 -11.64
N TYR A 768 11.32 -20.57 -11.35
CA TYR A 768 11.71 -21.67 -12.23
C TYR A 768 11.05 -22.98 -11.76
N SER A 769 10.85 -23.94 -12.66
CA SER A 769 10.38 -25.30 -12.34
C SER A 769 11.33 -26.00 -11.35
N GLN A 770 10.82 -26.99 -10.61
CA GLN A 770 11.61 -27.72 -9.64
C GLN A 770 12.61 -28.66 -10.34
N SER A 771 13.82 -28.74 -9.77
CA SER A 771 14.71 -29.88 -9.98
C SER A 771 14.22 -31.06 -9.14
N ALA A 772 14.59 -32.29 -9.51
CA ALA A 772 14.25 -33.50 -8.77
C ALA A 772 14.81 -33.53 -7.32
N ASP A 773 15.82 -32.72 -7.00
CA ASP A 773 16.37 -32.59 -5.65
C ASP A 773 15.47 -31.73 -4.73
N ALA A 774 14.60 -32.41 -3.99
CA ALA A 774 13.55 -31.85 -3.13
C ALA A 774 14.00 -30.95 -1.95
N ALA A 775 15.30 -30.61 -1.84
CA ALA A 775 15.84 -29.82 -0.72
C ALA A 775 15.45 -28.33 -0.75
N ASN A 776 15.13 -27.78 -1.93
CA ASN A 776 14.99 -26.33 -2.14
C ASN A 776 13.61 -25.72 -1.81
N ARG A 777 12.69 -26.50 -1.22
CA ARG A 777 11.28 -26.09 -0.97
C ARG A 777 11.09 -24.85 -0.08
N ARG A 778 12.10 -24.48 0.71
CA ARG A 778 11.98 -23.47 1.80
C ARG A 778 12.10 -22.00 1.37
N ASN A 779 12.54 -21.72 0.14
CA ASN A 779 12.99 -20.37 -0.25
C ASN A 779 12.15 -19.81 -1.40
N ALA A 780 10.94 -19.34 -1.06
CA ALA A 780 9.95 -18.82 -1.99
C ALA A 780 9.32 -17.52 -1.44
N PRO A 781 8.79 -16.62 -2.29
CA PRO A 781 8.08 -15.41 -1.86
C PRO A 781 6.82 -15.68 -1.04
N ILE A 782 6.32 -16.92 -1.15
CA ILE A 782 5.31 -17.55 -0.31
C ILE A 782 5.90 -18.91 0.08
N THR A 783 6.12 -19.13 1.37
CA THR A 783 6.59 -20.42 1.92
C THR A 783 5.46 -21.44 1.82
N LEU A 784 5.44 -22.18 0.72
CA LEU A 784 4.53 -23.31 0.54
C LEU A 784 5.07 -24.51 1.32
N ASP A 785 4.36 -24.92 2.37
CA ASP A 785 4.46 -26.30 2.86
C ASP A 785 4.00 -27.27 1.76
N ASP A 786 4.34 -28.56 1.89
CA ASP A 786 4.14 -29.57 0.82
C ASP A 786 2.68 -29.79 0.38
N THR A 787 1.70 -29.22 1.09
CA THR A 787 0.31 -29.10 0.64
C THR A 787 0.14 -27.91 -0.30
N ASN A 788 -0.09 -28.20 -1.58
CA ASN A 788 -0.30 -27.20 -2.65
C ASN A 788 -1.70 -26.54 -2.56
N ASN A 789 -1.97 -25.88 -1.43
CA ASN A 789 -3.28 -25.47 -0.94
C ASN A 789 -3.49 -23.95 -1.03
N ALA A 790 -4.67 -23.54 -1.49
CA ALA A 790 -5.02 -22.13 -1.69
C ALA A 790 -4.99 -21.32 -0.37
N GLN A 791 -5.38 -21.97 0.74
CA GLN A 791 -5.48 -21.34 2.05
C GLN A 791 -4.12 -20.85 2.57
N ASP A 792 -3.02 -21.54 2.23
CA ASP A 792 -1.68 -21.18 2.70
C ASP A 792 -1.12 -19.96 1.96
N ILE A 793 -1.50 -19.77 0.68
CA ILE A 793 -1.24 -18.54 -0.08
C ILE A 793 -2.11 -17.40 0.46
N GLU A 794 -3.43 -17.59 0.61
CA GLU A 794 -4.31 -16.54 1.12
C GLU A 794 -3.94 -16.07 2.53
N ARG A 795 -3.47 -16.99 3.39
CA ARG A 795 -2.95 -16.68 4.73
C ARG A 795 -1.68 -15.85 4.68
N GLN A 796 -0.74 -16.20 3.79
CA GLN A 796 0.55 -15.50 3.67
C GLN A 796 0.43 -14.13 2.99
N MET A 797 -0.58 -13.93 2.15
CA MET A 797 -0.86 -12.60 1.59
C MET A 797 -1.62 -11.67 2.55
N ARG A 798 -2.15 -12.14 3.69
CA ARG A 798 -2.93 -11.29 4.64
C ARG A 798 -2.30 -9.92 4.94
N PRO A 799 -1.00 -9.81 5.29
CA PRO A 799 -0.33 -8.51 5.48
C PRO A 799 -0.53 -7.57 4.27
N ALA A 800 -0.35 -8.11 3.08
CA ALA A 800 -0.44 -7.37 1.82
C ALA A 800 -1.87 -7.07 1.33
N LYS A 801 -2.89 -7.84 1.76
CA LYS A 801 -4.23 -7.84 1.11
C LYS A 801 -4.84 -6.44 1.02
N LEU A 802 -4.74 -5.62 2.08
CA LEU A 802 -5.28 -4.26 2.03
C LEU A 802 -4.48 -3.31 1.13
N ASN A 803 -3.17 -3.49 1.01
CA ASN A 803 -2.39 -2.72 0.05
C ASN A 803 -2.78 -3.10 -1.39
N LEU A 804 -2.85 -4.41 -1.69
CA LEU A 804 -3.34 -4.93 -2.97
C LEU A 804 -4.74 -4.41 -3.33
N ARG A 805 -5.69 -4.41 -2.38
CA ARG A 805 -7.05 -3.89 -2.60
C ARG A 805 -7.09 -2.38 -2.86
N ARG A 806 -6.27 -1.58 -2.17
CA ARG A 806 -6.21 -0.11 -2.33
C ARG A 806 -5.53 0.29 -3.64
N ASN A 807 -4.39 -0.32 -3.95
CA ASN A 807 -3.56 0.02 -5.09
C ASN A 807 -3.94 -0.71 -6.39
N ARG A 808 -4.76 -1.77 -6.29
CA ARG A 808 -5.40 -2.47 -7.42
C ARG A 808 -4.41 -2.91 -8.53
N PRO A 809 -3.25 -3.51 -8.19
CA PRO A 809 -2.23 -3.75 -9.19
C PRO A 809 -2.65 -4.81 -10.21
N LEU A 810 -1.99 -4.80 -11.36
CA LEU A 810 -1.98 -5.94 -12.28
C LEU A 810 -0.88 -6.92 -11.86
N VAL A 811 -1.25 -8.19 -11.67
CA VAL A 811 -0.33 -9.25 -11.24
C VAL A 811 0.01 -10.17 -12.42
N SER A 812 1.26 -10.59 -12.52
CA SER A 812 1.69 -11.66 -13.43
C SER A 812 2.54 -12.70 -12.70
N LEU A 813 2.36 -13.97 -13.05
CA LEU A 813 3.19 -15.10 -12.59
C LEU A 813 3.87 -15.75 -13.79
N GLY A 814 5.16 -15.44 -13.97
CA GLY A 814 6.03 -16.11 -14.93
C GLY A 814 6.55 -17.44 -14.38
N TYR A 815 6.49 -18.50 -15.21
CA TYR A 815 6.91 -19.83 -14.78
C TYR A 815 7.80 -20.52 -15.81
N VAL A 816 9.11 -20.45 -15.57
CA VAL A 816 10.12 -20.85 -16.54
C VAL A 816 10.56 -22.30 -16.32
N ARG A 817 10.65 -23.07 -17.40
CA ARG A 817 11.10 -24.47 -17.42
C ARG A 817 12.62 -24.55 -17.30
N ARG A 818 13.09 -25.40 -16.38
CA ARG A 818 14.48 -25.93 -16.38
C ARG A 818 14.54 -27.18 -17.27
N ASP A 819 14.11 -28.32 -16.73
CA ASP A 819 14.39 -29.64 -17.32
C ASP A 819 13.17 -30.33 -17.94
N ARG A 820 11.97 -30.11 -17.37
CA ARG A 820 10.72 -30.81 -17.73
C ARG A 820 9.50 -29.90 -17.58
N PRO A 821 8.40 -30.13 -18.32
CA PRO A 821 7.15 -29.42 -18.10
C PRO A 821 6.57 -29.79 -16.72
N GLU A 822 6.36 -28.78 -15.88
CA GLU A 822 5.69 -28.90 -14.58
C GLU A 822 4.37 -28.11 -14.66
N LEU A 823 3.25 -28.72 -14.26
CA LEU A 823 1.95 -28.04 -14.21
C LEU A 823 1.90 -26.99 -13.08
N THR A 824 1.09 -25.94 -13.27
CA THR A 824 0.73 -25.02 -12.20
C THR A 824 -0.66 -25.33 -11.62
N THR A 825 -0.86 -24.95 -10.36
CA THR A 825 -2.18 -24.89 -9.70
C THR A 825 -2.87 -23.54 -9.92
N LEU A 826 -2.60 -22.88 -11.05
CA LEU A 826 -2.79 -21.44 -11.29
C LEU A 826 -4.15 -20.89 -10.85
N GLU A 827 -5.25 -21.56 -11.25
CA GLU A 827 -6.60 -21.03 -11.09
C GLU A 827 -7.06 -21.07 -9.64
N GLN A 828 -6.80 -22.22 -8.98
CA GLN A 828 -7.34 -22.54 -7.66
C GLN A 828 -6.51 -21.93 -6.53
N THR A 829 -5.27 -21.52 -6.80
CA THR A 829 -4.37 -20.94 -5.80
C THR A 829 -4.05 -19.48 -6.11
N TRP A 830 -3.08 -19.21 -7.00
CA TRP A 830 -2.56 -17.88 -7.30
C TRP A 830 -3.63 -16.91 -7.81
N ALA A 831 -4.38 -17.29 -8.85
CA ALA A 831 -5.39 -16.42 -9.45
C ALA A 831 -6.56 -16.16 -8.48
N SER A 832 -7.06 -17.20 -7.78
CA SER A 832 -8.08 -17.04 -6.73
C SER A 832 -7.62 -16.04 -5.67
N ALA A 833 -6.45 -16.25 -5.08
CA ALA A 833 -5.97 -15.44 -3.97
C ALA A 833 -5.76 -13.96 -4.36
N PHE A 834 -5.09 -13.67 -5.48
CA PHE A 834 -4.81 -12.29 -5.90
C PHE A 834 -6.07 -11.54 -6.35
N ILE A 835 -7.01 -12.19 -7.04
CA ILE A 835 -8.27 -11.55 -7.43
C ILE A 835 -9.19 -11.36 -6.22
N ARG A 836 -9.25 -12.31 -5.27
CA ARG A 836 -9.98 -12.15 -4.00
C ARG A 836 -9.38 -11.04 -3.12
N ALA A 837 -8.06 -10.81 -3.20
CA ALA A 837 -7.38 -9.67 -2.57
C ALA A 837 -7.59 -8.32 -3.32
N GLY A 838 -8.40 -8.28 -4.38
CA GLY A 838 -8.79 -7.04 -5.06
C GLY A 838 -7.83 -6.53 -6.14
N CYS A 839 -6.91 -7.37 -6.64
CA CYS A 839 -6.07 -7.01 -7.79
C CYS A 839 -6.91 -6.87 -9.07
N SER A 840 -6.53 -5.94 -9.95
CA SER A 840 -7.33 -5.63 -11.14
C SER A 840 -7.32 -6.72 -12.21
N ALA A 841 -6.21 -7.43 -12.33
CA ALA A 841 -6.04 -8.57 -13.23
C ALA A 841 -4.92 -9.48 -12.73
N PHE A 842 -4.96 -10.74 -13.16
CA PHE A 842 -3.92 -11.73 -12.93
C PHE A 842 -3.64 -12.49 -14.23
N THR A 843 -2.36 -12.72 -14.58
CA THR A 843 -1.97 -13.55 -15.74
C THR A 843 -0.86 -14.52 -15.38
N GLY A 844 -0.80 -15.67 -16.05
CA GLY A 844 0.28 -16.65 -15.87
C GLY A 844 0.07 -17.90 -16.73
N SER A 845 1.00 -18.85 -16.67
CA SER A 845 0.95 -20.07 -17.48
C SER A 845 0.40 -21.29 -16.71
N LEU A 846 -0.26 -22.20 -17.44
CA LEU A 846 -0.76 -23.50 -16.95
C LEU A 846 0.34 -24.54 -16.73
N TRP A 847 1.54 -24.32 -17.30
CA TRP A 847 2.72 -25.15 -17.13
C TRP A 847 4.01 -24.34 -17.30
N ALA A 848 5.15 -24.92 -16.91
CA ALA A 848 6.46 -24.29 -17.05
C ALA A 848 6.85 -24.13 -18.54
N VAL A 849 7.01 -22.89 -18.98
CA VAL A 849 7.25 -22.49 -20.38
C VAL A 849 8.74 -22.32 -20.71
N ASP A 850 9.08 -22.33 -21.99
CA ASP A 850 10.43 -21.97 -22.44
C ASP A 850 10.86 -20.54 -22.00
N PRO A 851 12.11 -20.32 -21.57
CA PRO A 851 12.60 -18.98 -21.21
C PRO A 851 12.41 -17.92 -22.31
N ALA A 852 12.55 -18.29 -23.59
CA ALA A 852 12.35 -17.37 -24.71
C ALA A 852 10.86 -17.01 -24.92
N VAL A 853 9.95 -17.92 -24.57
CA VAL A 853 8.50 -17.69 -24.59
C VAL A 853 8.08 -16.75 -23.46
N GLU A 854 8.59 -16.95 -22.25
CA GLU A 854 8.32 -16.05 -21.11
C GLU A 854 8.86 -14.64 -21.37
N ALA A 855 10.12 -14.52 -21.81
CA ALA A 855 10.74 -13.23 -22.09
C ALA A 855 10.00 -12.44 -23.18
N ALA A 856 9.55 -13.13 -24.25
CA ALA A 856 8.78 -12.53 -25.33
C ALA A 856 7.35 -12.14 -24.90
N PHE A 857 6.70 -12.97 -24.07
CA PHE A 857 5.34 -12.68 -23.58
C PHE A 857 5.34 -11.49 -22.61
N ILE A 858 6.15 -11.53 -21.55
CA ILE A 858 6.13 -10.52 -20.48
C ILE A 858 6.55 -9.13 -20.99
N SER A 859 7.62 -9.03 -21.77
CA SER A 859 8.07 -7.75 -22.34
C SER A 859 7.05 -7.17 -23.34
N GLY A 860 6.43 -8.01 -24.17
CA GLY A 860 5.35 -7.61 -25.07
C GLY A 860 4.12 -7.09 -24.31
N PHE A 861 3.78 -7.74 -23.20
CA PHE A 861 2.55 -7.49 -22.44
C PHE A 861 2.60 -6.16 -21.70
N TYR A 862 3.62 -5.94 -20.87
CA TYR A 862 3.74 -4.68 -20.12
C TYR A 862 4.01 -3.48 -21.04
N ASN A 863 4.72 -3.66 -22.15
CA ASN A 863 4.89 -2.60 -23.16
C ASN A 863 3.55 -2.18 -23.78
N ARG A 864 2.73 -3.13 -24.22
CA ARG A 864 1.41 -2.84 -24.80
C ARG A 864 0.44 -2.17 -23.82
N LEU A 865 0.42 -2.66 -22.58
CA LEU A 865 -0.30 -2.03 -21.48
C LEU A 865 0.17 -0.59 -21.23
N TRP A 866 1.48 -0.33 -21.28
CA TRP A 866 2.01 1.03 -21.11
C TRP A 866 1.63 1.97 -22.27
N THR A 867 1.51 1.44 -23.49
CA THR A 867 1.03 2.20 -24.67
C THR A 867 -0.48 2.43 -24.73
N GLY A 868 -1.28 1.72 -23.92
CA GLY A 868 -2.72 1.95 -23.81
C GLY A 868 -3.63 0.90 -24.48
N ASP A 869 -3.09 -0.23 -24.95
CA ASP A 869 -3.90 -1.37 -25.42
C ASP A 869 -4.81 -1.89 -24.30
N SER A 870 -6.01 -2.41 -24.63
CA SER A 870 -6.81 -3.11 -23.62
C SER A 870 -6.12 -4.39 -23.14
N LEU A 871 -6.50 -4.86 -21.94
CA LEU A 871 -5.91 -6.02 -21.29
C LEU A 871 -5.86 -7.26 -22.20
N GLY A 872 -6.92 -7.50 -22.97
CA GLY A 872 -7.00 -8.60 -23.93
C GLY A 872 -6.20 -8.37 -25.21
N GLU A 873 -6.14 -7.14 -25.72
CA GLU A 873 -5.34 -6.79 -26.91
C GLU A 873 -3.83 -6.94 -26.62
N ALA A 874 -3.39 -6.47 -25.45
CA ALA A 874 -2.03 -6.67 -24.96
C ALA A 874 -1.70 -8.15 -24.78
N PHE A 875 -2.60 -8.93 -24.14
CA PHE A 875 -2.42 -10.36 -23.89
C PHE A 875 -2.29 -11.17 -25.19
N GLU A 876 -3.23 -11.00 -26.12
CA GLU A 876 -3.24 -11.74 -27.40
C GLU A 876 -2.01 -11.42 -28.25
N ALA A 877 -1.66 -10.14 -28.41
CA ALA A 877 -0.49 -9.76 -29.19
C ALA A 877 0.84 -10.22 -28.56
N SER A 878 0.87 -10.41 -27.24
CA SER A 878 2.03 -10.98 -26.53
C SER A 878 2.15 -12.49 -26.76
N ARG A 879 1.03 -13.22 -26.83
CA ARG A 879 1.00 -14.63 -27.26
C ARG A 879 1.43 -14.78 -28.71
N GLN A 880 1.02 -13.86 -29.59
CA GLN A 880 1.49 -13.81 -30.98
C GLN A 880 3.00 -13.52 -31.08
N LEU A 881 3.54 -12.62 -30.25
CA LEU A 881 4.98 -12.34 -30.19
C LEU A 881 5.77 -13.56 -29.69
N ALA A 882 5.35 -14.21 -28.60
CA ALA A 882 5.99 -15.42 -28.10
C ALA A 882 5.96 -16.57 -29.11
N ARG A 883 4.85 -16.75 -29.82
CA ARG A 883 4.71 -17.70 -30.95
C ARG A 883 5.60 -17.35 -32.16
N ALA A 884 5.93 -16.07 -32.36
CA ALA A 884 6.84 -15.65 -33.43
C ALA A 884 8.32 -15.82 -33.04
N VAL A 885 8.66 -15.69 -31.76
CA VAL A 885 10.01 -15.91 -31.22
C VAL A 885 10.35 -17.40 -31.12
N ALA A 886 9.40 -18.24 -30.70
CA ALA A 886 9.56 -19.69 -30.57
C ALA A 886 8.49 -20.45 -31.40
N PRO A 887 8.59 -20.48 -32.74
CA PRO A 887 7.55 -21.03 -33.62
C PRO A 887 7.34 -22.54 -33.47
N ASP A 888 8.38 -23.27 -33.06
CA ASP A 888 8.34 -24.70 -32.78
C ASP A 888 7.79 -25.03 -31.38
N SER A 889 7.66 -24.03 -30.49
CA SER A 889 7.07 -24.20 -29.17
C SER A 889 5.55 -24.01 -29.19
N LEU A 890 4.88 -24.73 -28.31
CA LEU A 890 3.45 -24.62 -28.04
C LEU A 890 3.16 -23.94 -26.69
N ASP A 891 4.20 -23.52 -25.96
CA ASP A 891 4.09 -22.91 -24.64
C ASP A 891 3.31 -21.58 -24.65
N TRP A 892 3.21 -20.90 -25.80
CA TRP A 892 2.34 -19.72 -25.98
C TRP A 892 0.84 -20.06 -25.81
N LEU A 893 0.44 -21.33 -25.81
CA LEU A 893 -0.91 -21.81 -25.43
C LEU A 893 -1.11 -21.91 -23.91
N ALA A 894 -0.04 -21.89 -23.12
CA ALA A 894 -0.12 -22.06 -21.67
C ALA A 894 -0.73 -20.87 -20.94
N TYR A 895 -0.65 -19.66 -21.52
CA TYR A 895 -1.05 -18.42 -20.85
C TYR A 895 -2.56 -18.28 -20.69
N VAL A 896 -2.95 -17.87 -19.49
CA VAL A 896 -4.33 -17.63 -19.06
C VAL A 896 -4.44 -16.22 -18.50
N LEU A 897 -5.50 -15.51 -18.89
CA LEU A 897 -5.84 -14.18 -18.40
C LEU A 897 -7.05 -14.24 -17.45
N PHE A 898 -6.88 -13.76 -16.22
CA PHE A 898 -7.97 -13.42 -15.30
C PHE A 898 -8.15 -11.90 -15.29
N GLY A 899 -9.26 -11.43 -15.87
CA GLY A 899 -9.56 -10.02 -16.09
C GLY A 899 -10.66 -9.83 -17.13
N ASP A 900 -11.22 -8.62 -17.22
CA ASP A 900 -12.08 -8.27 -18.35
C ASP A 900 -11.21 -8.02 -19.59
N PRO A 901 -11.40 -8.74 -20.72
CA PRO A 901 -10.52 -8.59 -21.88
C PRO A 901 -10.63 -7.20 -22.52
N MET A 902 -11.67 -6.41 -22.19
CA MET A 902 -11.86 -5.03 -22.65
C MET A 902 -11.56 -3.99 -21.56
N ALA A 903 -11.00 -4.38 -20.41
CA ALA A 903 -10.51 -3.42 -19.43
C ALA A 903 -9.35 -2.60 -19.99
N ARG A 904 -9.25 -1.32 -19.60
CA ARG A 904 -8.20 -0.42 -20.07
C ARG A 904 -7.22 0.02 -18.98
N PRO A 905 -5.92 0.12 -19.29
CA PRO A 905 -4.96 0.77 -18.42
C PRO A 905 -5.24 2.28 -18.35
N TYR A 906 -5.06 2.88 -17.16
CA TYR A 906 -4.91 4.32 -16.98
C TYR A 906 -3.67 4.60 -16.14
N ARG A 907 -3.02 5.75 -16.38
CA ARG A 907 -1.99 6.24 -15.46
C ARG A 907 -2.71 7.03 -14.36
N PRO A 908 -2.41 6.78 -13.07
CA PRO A 908 -2.82 7.69 -12.00
C PRO A 908 -2.42 9.14 -12.31
N VAL A 909 -3.14 10.08 -11.72
CA VAL A 909 -2.84 11.51 -11.81
C VAL A 909 -2.55 12.05 -10.41
N GLU A 910 -1.72 13.07 -10.31
CA GLU A 910 -1.48 13.77 -9.05
C GLU A 910 -2.78 14.34 -8.49
N GLY A 911 -3.02 14.17 -7.19
CA GLY A 911 -4.22 14.67 -6.50
C GLY A 911 -3.99 14.92 -5.01
N LYS A 912 -4.81 15.81 -4.44
CA LYS A 912 -4.64 16.32 -3.06
C LYS A 912 -5.26 15.40 -1.97
N GLY A 913 -5.26 14.10 -2.19
CA GLY A 913 -5.88 13.10 -1.31
C GLY A 913 -7.37 12.83 -1.59
N TYR A 914 -7.90 11.80 -0.93
CA TYR A 914 -9.26 11.28 -1.12
C TYR A 914 -10.22 11.89 -0.09
N ALA A 915 -11.14 12.75 -0.52
CA ALA A 915 -12.16 13.31 0.37
C ALA A 915 -13.34 12.35 0.55
N VAL A 916 -13.78 12.13 1.79
CA VAL A 916 -14.84 11.19 2.15
C VAL A 916 -15.72 11.74 3.27
N VAL A 917 -17.05 11.63 3.11
CA VAL A 917 -18.07 11.91 4.14
C VAL A 917 -18.75 10.61 4.52
N GLU A 918 -18.82 10.31 5.81
CA GLU A 918 -19.49 9.12 6.38
C GLU A 918 -20.45 9.55 7.49
N PRO A 919 -21.74 9.15 7.49
CA PRO A 919 -22.58 9.25 8.68
C PRO A 919 -22.14 8.23 9.73
N ILE A 920 -22.38 8.53 11.00
CA ILE A 920 -22.03 7.64 12.11
C ILE A 920 -23.24 6.77 12.49
N GLY A 921 -23.04 5.44 12.46
CA GLY A 921 -24.04 4.46 12.91
C GLY A 921 -25.16 4.14 11.91
N ARG A 922 -24.95 4.38 10.62
CA ARG A 922 -25.86 4.08 9.51
C ARG A 922 -25.11 4.12 8.18
N GLU A 923 -25.73 3.66 7.10
CA GLU A 923 -25.22 3.84 5.73
C GLU A 923 -25.53 5.26 5.20
N ILE A 924 -24.88 5.69 4.11
CA ILE A 924 -25.12 7.00 3.48
C ILE A 924 -26.51 7.12 2.82
N ASP A 925 -27.06 6.00 2.35
CA ASP A 925 -28.37 5.92 1.70
C ASP A 925 -29.53 5.81 2.71
N ASP A 926 -29.26 5.56 4.00
CA ASP A 926 -30.29 5.39 5.03
C ASP A 926 -31.00 6.73 5.30
N PRO A 927 -32.34 6.80 5.16
CA PRO A 927 -33.07 8.06 5.19
C PRO A 927 -32.99 8.73 6.56
N LEU A 928 -32.84 10.07 6.57
CA LEU A 928 -32.74 10.88 7.79
C LEU A 928 -34.09 10.96 8.52
N PRO A 929 -34.20 10.53 9.80
CA PRO A 929 -35.36 10.82 10.62
C PRO A 929 -35.52 12.34 10.88
N PRO A 930 -36.69 12.94 10.62
CA PRO A 930 -36.97 14.33 10.97
C PRO A 930 -36.71 14.65 12.45
N GLY A 931 -36.12 15.81 12.71
CA GLY A 931 -35.79 16.31 14.05
C GLY A 931 -34.62 15.61 14.75
N VAL A 932 -34.09 14.51 14.20
CA VAL A 932 -32.98 13.75 14.80
C VAL A 932 -31.62 14.27 14.29
N PRO A 933 -30.68 14.62 15.18
CA PRO A 933 -29.34 15.01 14.77
C PRO A 933 -28.50 13.79 14.36
N VAL A 934 -28.09 13.74 13.09
CA VAL A 934 -27.18 12.70 12.56
C VAL A 934 -25.79 13.30 12.40
N ARG A 935 -24.80 12.67 13.03
CA ARG A 935 -23.38 13.11 13.00
C ARG A 935 -22.67 12.51 11.79
N PHE A 936 -21.83 13.31 11.15
CA PHE A 936 -21.01 12.96 10.00
C PHE A 936 -19.52 13.18 10.32
N ARG A 937 -18.70 12.22 9.91
CA ARG A 937 -17.24 12.35 9.80
C ARG A 937 -16.90 12.85 8.40
N LEU A 938 -16.11 13.91 8.32
CA LEU A 938 -15.44 14.32 7.09
C LEU A 938 -13.96 13.95 7.21
N SER A 939 -13.41 13.32 6.18
CA SER A 939 -12.00 12.95 6.12
C SER A 939 -11.39 13.34 4.77
N LEU A 940 -10.12 13.71 4.77
CA LEU A 940 -9.27 13.82 3.60
C LEU A 940 -8.07 12.89 3.82
N ARG A 941 -8.05 11.78 3.09
CA ARG A 941 -7.14 10.64 3.33
C ARG A 941 -5.97 10.64 2.33
N ARG A 942 -4.79 10.20 2.78
CA ARG A 942 -3.63 10.01 1.90
C ARG A 942 -3.80 8.78 0.99
N THR A 943 -4.27 7.68 1.56
CA THR A 943 -4.58 6.44 0.84
C THR A 943 -6.07 6.33 0.52
N PRO A 944 -6.46 5.61 -0.55
CA PRO A 944 -7.88 5.39 -0.84
C PRO A 944 -8.52 4.50 0.23
N PRO A 945 -9.81 4.73 0.58
CA PRO A 945 -10.60 3.77 1.36
C PRO A 945 -10.57 2.37 0.72
N VAL A 946 -10.65 1.30 1.52
CA VAL A 946 -10.59 -0.08 0.99
C VAL A 946 -11.79 -0.44 0.09
N TRP A 947 -12.87 0.33 0.20
CA TRP A 947 -14.10 0.26 -0.59
C TRP A 947 -14.15 1.28 -1.74
N HIS A 948 -13.12 2.12 -1.93
CA HIS A 948 -13.09 3.10 -3.02
C HIS A 948 -13.06 2.39 -4.39
N GLU A 949 -13.94 2.83 -5.30
CA GLU A 949 -14.20 2.12 -6.56
C GLU A 949 -13.67 2.83 -7.82
N GLU A 950 -13.32 4.12 -7.72
CA GLU A 950 -12.93 4.96 -8.86
C GLU A 950 -11.44 4.80 -9.26
N ARG A 951 -10.89 5.80 -9.96
CA ARG A 951 -9.48 5.82 -10.37
C ARG A 951 -8.59 6.23 -9.22
N VAL A 952 -7.56 5.42 -8.95
CA VAL A 952 -6.50 5.71 -8.00
C VAL A 952 -5.71 6.94 -8.48
N ILE A 953 -5.54 7.92 -7.59
CA ILE A 953 -4.67 9.08 -7.76
C ILE A 953 -3.33 8.87 -7.05
N GLU A 954 -2.30 9.55 -7.55
CA GLU A 954 -1.01 9.69 -6.85
C GLU A 954 -1.09 10.87 -5.88
N VAL A 955 -0.67 10.65 -4.63
CA VAL A 955 -0.78 11.61 -3.54
C VAL A 955 0.61 11.80 -2.95
N ALA A 956 1.04 13.05 -2.77
CA ALA A 956 2.35 13.34 -2.21
C ALA A 956 2.49 12.79 -0.77
N GLU A 957 3.63 12.17 -0.48
CA GLU A 957 3.91 11.49 0.79
C GLU A 957 3.60 12.37 2.01
N ASN A 958 4.04 13.63 1.94
CA ASN A 958 3.81 14.67 2.95
C ASN A 958 2.68 15.63 2.58
N LEU A 959 1.48 15.08 2.32
CA LEU A 959 0.25 15.86 2.18
C LEU A 959 0.00 16.72 3.44
N THR A 960 0.21 18.02 3.30
CA THR A 960 0.09 19.04 4.35
C THR A 960 -0.59 20.30 3.78
N PHE A 961 -1.31 21.01 4.65
CA PHE A 961 -2.11 22.20 4.37
C PHE A 961 -1.98 23.18 5.53
N GLU A 962 -1.96 24.49 5.25
CA GLU A 962 -1.74 25.52 6.28
C GLU A 962 -3.03 25.82 7.07
N ASN A 963 -4.17 25.85 6.39
CA ASN A 963 -5.48 26.21 6.93
C ASN A 963 -6.60 25.47 6.18
N LEU A 964 -6.59 24.12 6.27
CA LEU A 964 -7.63 23.29 5.66
C LEU A 964 -8.96 23.44 6.40
N GLN A 965 -9.99 23.86 5.67
CA GLN A 965 -11.35 24.07 6.16
C GLN A 965 -12.38 23.44 5.22
N ALA A 966 -13.55 23.12 5.76
CA ALA A 966 -14.66 22.54 5.02
C ALA A 966 -15.94 23.39 5.08
N HIS A 967 -16.54 23.63 3.92
CA HIS A 967 -17.79 24.36 3.77
C HIS A 967 -18.90 23.44 3.31
N VAL A 968 -19.82 23.12 4.22
CA VAL A 968 -21.06 22.40 3.91
C VAL A 968 -22.11 23.40 3.45
N LYS A 969 -22.66 23.19 2.25
CA LYS A 969 -23.82 23.90 1.70
C LYS A 969 -24.95 22.90 1.46
N THR A 970 -26.15 23.27 1.86
CA THR A 970 -27.36 22.44 1.72
C THR A 970 -28.59 23.35 1.77
N PHE A 971 -29.75 22.85 1.37
CA PHE A 971 -31.02 23.57 1.42
C PHE A 971 -31.99 22.82 2.32
N GLY A 972 -32.62 23.52 3.27
CA GLY A 972 -33.57 22.96 4.22
C GLY A 972 -32.94 22.29 5.46
N LEU A 973 -31.82 21.57 5.32
CA LEU A 973 -31.12 20.97 6.46
C LEU A 973 -30.43 22.04 7.34
N GLN A 974 -30.42 21.81 8.66
CA GLN A 974 -29.60 22.56 9.61
C GLN A 974 -28.23 21.90 9.74
N VAL A 975 -27.16 22.69 9.81
CA VAL A 975 -25.76 22.22 9.91
C VAL A 975 -25.14 22.75 11.19
N THR A 976 -24.48 21.88 11.96
CA THR A 976 -23.77 22.26 13.19
C THR A 976 -22.37 21.64 13.21
N PRO A 977 -21.28 22.39 13.46
CA PRO A 977 -21.22 23.84 13.64
C PRO A 977 -21.54 24.59 12.33
N ASP A 978 -21.77 25.90 12.45
CA ASP A 978 -21.83 26.80 11.29
C ASP A 978 -20.55 26.70 10.45
N SER A 979 -20.69 26.77 9.13
CA SER A 979 -19.54 26.73 8.20
C SER A 979 -18.66 27.99 8.37
N PRO A 980 -17.32 27.87 8.39
CA PRO A 980 -16.49 26.69 8.11
C PRO A 980 -16.28 25.73 9.28
N ILE A 981 -16.22 24.43 8.96
CA ILE A 981 -15.73 23.37 9.84
C ILE A 981 -14.21 23.28 9.70
N ALA A 982 -13.47 23.39 10.79
CA ALA A 982 -12.02 23.20 10.78
C ALA A 982 -11.65 21.72 10.57
N MET A 983 -10.64 21.47 9.72
CA MET A 983 -10.06 20.13 9.55
C MET A 983 -8.78 20.02 10.37
N SER A 984 -8.63 18.92 11.11
CA SER A 984 -7.51 18.66 12.02
C SER A 984 -6.70 17.46 11.56
N LEU A 985 -5.36 17.57 11.59
CA LEU A 985 -4.48 16.45 11.27
C LEU A 985 -4.52 15.39 12.37
N ALA A 986 -4.82 14.15 12.00
CA ALA A 986 -4.80 12.99 12.90
C ALA A 986 -3.41 12.33 12.93
N PRO A 987 -3.09 11.53 13.97
CA PRO A 987 -1.86 10.72 14.01
C PRO A 987 -1.67 9.81 12.79
N THR A 988 -2.77 9.41 12.14
CA THR A 988 -2.79 8.61 10.91
C THR A 988 -2.40 9.38 9.64
N GLY A 989 -1.99 10.65 9.73
CA GLY A 989 -1.60 11.49 8.59
C GLY A 989 -2.77 12.01 7.75
N ASN A 990 -4.00 11.62 8.08
CA ASN A 990 -5.24 12.05 7.43
C ASN A 990 -5.80 13.31 8.14
N TYR A 991 -6.48 14.17 7.40
CA TYR A 991 -7.19 15.33 7.98
C TYR A 991 -8.65 14.96 8.28
N LEU A 992 -9.17 15.38 9.43
CA LEU A 992 -10.51 15.05 9.93
C LEU A 992 -11.28 16.28 10.42
N GLY A 993 -12.55 16.35 10.02
CA GLY A 993 -13.54 17.32 10.49
C GLY A 993 -14.84 16.62 10.88
N TRP A 994 -15.68 17.29 11.65
CA TRP A 994 -16.94 16.74 12.15
C TRP A 994 -18.07 17.76 12.00
N PHE A 995 -19.23 17.30 11.56
CA PHE A 995 -20.46 18.09 11.52
C PHE A 995 -21.67 17.23 11.82
N THR A 996 -22.81 17.87 12.07
CA THR A 996 -24.10 17.25 12.32
C THR A 996 -25.11 17.86 11.37
N LEU A 997 -25.95 17.04 10.75
CA LEU A 997 -27.11 17.48 10.00
C LEU A 997 -28.38 17.17 10.80
N VAL A 998 -29.35 18.09 10.75
CA VAL A 998 -30.71 17.88 11.25
C VAL A 998 -31.68 18.20 10.14
N ALA A 999 -32.61 17.30 9.85
CA ALA A 999 -33.73 17.54 8.94
C ALA A 999 -34.90 18.17 9.71
N PRO A 1000 -35.34 19.40 9.40
CA PRO A 1000 -36.56 19.95 10.00
C PRO A 1000 -37.80 19.16 9.57
N PRO A 1001 -38.86 19.07 10.41
CA PRO A 1001 -40.10 18.37 10.07
C PRO A 1001 -40.74 18.82 8.75
N GLU A 1002 -40.59 20.10 8.40
CA GLU A 1002 -41.19 20.73 7.21
C GLU A 1002 -40.68 20.16 5.87
N ILE A 1003 -39.61 19.37 5.88
CA ILE A 1003 -39.03 18.70 4.69
C ILE A 1003 -39.08 17.17 4.75
N ALA A 1004 -39.85 16.59 5.68
CA ALA A 1004 -40.12 15.15 5.73
C ALA A 1004 -40.56 14.60 4.35
N GLY A 1005 -40.06 13.41 3.98
CA GLY A 1005 -40.34 12.76 2.69
C GLY A 1005 -39.65 13.37 1.45
N ASN A 1006 -38.79 14.39 1.57
CA ASN A 1006 -38.12 15.04 0.43
C ASN A 1006 -36.65 14.64 0.24
N SER A 1007 -36.17 14.88 -0.99
CA SER A 1007 -34.75 15.01 -1.35
C SER A 1007 -34.05 16.20 -0.66
N ALA A 1008 -32.93 16.01 0.05
CA ALA A 1008 -32.04 17.10 0.48
C ALA A 1008 -30.63 16.94 -0.10
N LEU A 1009 -30.21 17.88 -0.95
CA LEU A 1009 -28.86 17.90 -1.52
C LEU A 1009 -27.86 18.51 -0.52
N VAL A 1010 -26.70 17.88 -0.38
CA VAL A 1010 -25.57 18.34 0.44
C VAL A 1010 -24.32 18.41 -0.44
N GLN A 1011 -23.64 19.55 -0.40
CA GLN A 1011 -22.36 19.77 -1.08
C GLN A 1011 -21.31 20.21 -0.06
N VAL A 1012 -20.12 19.61 -0.11
CA VAL A 1012 -19.03 19.87 0.84
C VAL A 1012 -17.78 20.27 0.07
N PHE A 1013 -17.33 21.51 0.26
CA PHE A 1013 -16.12 22.04 -0.35
C PHE A 1013 -14.98 22.02 0.66
N LEU A 1014 -13.86 21.37 0.34
CA LEU A 1014 -12.63 21.47 1.13
C LEU A 1014 -11.74 22.53 0.48
N MET A 1015 -11.24 23.48 1.27
CA MET A 1015 -10.36 24.57 0.83
C MET A 1015 -9.18 24.73 1.80
N ASP A 1016 -8.00 25.06 1.27
CA ASP A 1016 -6.86 25.51 2.06
C ASP A 1016 -6.76 27.03 1.94
N GLY A 1017 -7.21 27.74 2.97
CA GLY A 1017 -7.44 29.19 2.93
C GLY A 1017 -8.44 29.60 1.85
N ILE A 1018 -7.94 29.94 0.66
CA ILE A 1018 -8.73 30.31 -0.54
C ILE A 1018 -8.56 29.33 -1.71
N GLN A 1019 -7.66 28.35 -1.63
CA GLN A 1019 -7.47 27.36 -2.69
C GLN A 1019 -8.49 26.21 -2.57
N PRO A 1020 -9.25 25.87 -3.61
CA PRO A 1020 -10.05 24.65 -3.60
C PRO A 1020 -9.14 23.41 -3.56
N ILE A 1021 -9.55 22.41 -2.77
CA ILE A 1021 -8.86 21.13 -2.60
C ILE A 1021 -9.72 19.99 -3.14
N HIS A 1022 -11.00 19.94 -2.78
CA HIS A 1022 -11.96 18.94 -3.25
C HIS A 1022 -13.40 19.47 -3.14
N SER A 1023 -14.31 18.95 -3.96
CA SER A 1023 -15.77 19.09 -3.75
C SER A 1023 -16.38 17.69 -3.64
N LEU A 1024 -17.34 17.52 -2.73
CA LEU A 1024 -18.18 16.32 -2.62
C LEU A 1024 -19.64 16.75 -2.74
N MET A 1025 -20.49 15.89 -3.31
CA MET A 1025 -21.92 16.15 -3.45
C MET A 1025 -22.70 14.85 -3.31
N PHE A 1026 -23.71 14.84 -2.45
CA PHE A 1026 -24.56 13.69 -2.19
C PHE A 1026 -26.00 14.15 -1.86
N SER A 1027 -26.97 13.23 -2.00
CA SER A 1027 -28.37 13.49 -1.71
C SER A 1027 -28.83 12.60 -0.57
N LEU A 1028 -29.38 13.20 0.48
CA LEU A 1028 -29.99 12.48 1.59
C LEU A 1028 -31.50 12.42 1.40
N ASN A 1029 -32.06 11.23 1.54
CA ASN A 1029 -33.50 11.04 1.65
C ASN A 1029 -33.94 11.36 3.09
N ILE A 1030 -35.14 11.89 3.28
CA ILE A 1030 -35.69 12.20 4.60
C ILE A 1030 -36.92 11.31 4.82
N GLU A 1031 -37.03 10.71 6.00
CA GLU A 1031 -38.17 9.85 6.35
C GLU A 1031 -39.48 10.65 6.35
N ASN A 1032 -40.61 9.95 6.18
CA ASN A 1032 -41.94 10.56 6.31
C ASN A 1032 -42.30 10.66 7.80
N GLU A 1033 -43.09 11.67 8.19
CA GLU A 1033 -43.68 11.69 9.54
C GLU A 1033 -44.66 10.50 9.71
N GLY A 1034 -44.25 9.48 10.47
CA GLY A 1034 -45.15 8.40 10.93
C GLY A 1034 -44.86 6.99 10.42
N SER A 1035 -43.63 6.67 10.00
CA SER A 1035 -43.14 5.28 9.84
C SER A 1035 -42.66 4.68 11.16
#